data_AF-A0AAD5DNK9-F1
#
_entry.id   AF-A0AAD5DNK9-F1
#
_cell.length_a   1.000
_cell.length_b   1.000
_cell.length_c   1.000
_cell.angle_alpha   90.00
_cell.angle_beta   90.00
_cell.angle_gamma   90.00
#
_symmetry.space_group_name_H-M   'P 1'
#
loop_
_entity.id
_entity.type
_entity.pdbx_description
1 polymer ?
#
loop_
_entity_poly.entity_id
_entity_poly.type
_entity_poly.pdbx_seq_one_letter_code
_entity_poly.pdbx_strand_id
1 'polypeptide(L)'
;MNERVNATAIEPGVIQVGEGAFAYAGCSDPAAVISQVILPAYGNPQLGCNSSLSYVIVAAACLGDRECLLLASSDVFTDECPGAPKSLQFTYIIDPNSQASSLWGDSGELYRAGGRLGDWSQAGYGAMERDIPNYPNKYDVKSYGARGDGSSDDSDAIQKAINAAASEASRTGSGVAVYMPAGSYRITSKITIESSRVVLRGSGKDSCKLIFPNTLQDVYGSGNWAFGGGWLGIVGKRADSRTVQNKLTDIVANANRGDYRVRVSSTNGISVGQWVKLYQPAPDNTNRRRLLSAGSSAATPVGRKLRQDGSAVPPPGKVTVLGGAPAPAPAASQQRAEANGRAVPQWYSDPAMQAALEAAVKAQWAIADALVQEPDRVPAQALEPNGTNPLGLDPMFLAAAYYGSMAWESEMAEEGYTDPNNPQAPATAASGSLESYLYGNNVVDSGTSSAMFPGKDRVRFVSRVKSVGNGYVEFERPLPYDVRTKWEPVLHRFAPSLVESGFEGFSMVFDWSAYPDHLSVNGNNGIVLYDMAHCWVKDVRTVDADNGVILSGGDFVTITGVDTQFSRKRGTGSMGSRDVNGHHALWTSYCTNVLVTNFDIAWRWYHDLSVDSFAESTVYSSGKGVDINADCHRAGVHNNLFTNIDTGRGTRAFQSGGAKDRGANSAANNTWWNMHPSDDGITGLPSCSFGPLLNFFGLWGAPGSGKGGRRLLAGEAQAAAASGRVRHTSLAAGAVTDPGRVQAAAADDWQDGGSTDAPQDGSSDSGSGSRAWANAESWCTREGWWVEQVSSGKGVWPPDLHRAQVDARRSGRLR
;
A
#
# COMPACT_ATOMS: atom_id res chain seq x y z
N MET A 1 -24.37 -54.28 -2.99
CA MET A 1 -25.23 -53.26 -2.36
C MET A 1 -24.34 -52.14 -1.85
N ASN A 2 -24.35 -51.06 -2.63
CA ASN A 2 -23.98 -49.67 -2.42
C ASN A 2 -22.97 -49.26 -1.33
N GLU A 3 -21.86 -48.75 -1.85
CA GLU A 3 -20.94 -47.76 -1.31
C GLU A 3 -21.64 -46.49 -0.78
N ARG A 4 -21.02 -45.90 0.26
CA ARG A 4 -20.81 -44.45 0.34
C ARG A 4 -19.31 -44.23 0.52
N VAL A 5 -18.62 -43.95 -0.59
CA VAL A 5 -17.30 -43.35 -0.58
C VAL A 5 -17.48 -41.85 -0.31
N ASN A 6 -16.83 -41.33 0.72
CA ASN A 6 -16.70 -39.88 0.93
C ASN A 6 -15.84 -39.31 -0.21
N ALA A 7 -16.40 -38.42 -1.02
CA ALA A 7 -15.69 -37.75 -2.09
C ALA A 7 -14.83 -36.60 -1.54
N THR A 8 -13.60 -36.91 -1.17
CA THR A 8 -12.45 -35.99 -1.15
C THR A 8 -11.38 -36.61 -2.05
N ALA A 9 -11.55 -36.48 -3.37
CA ALA A 9 -10.55 -36.89 -4.35
C ALA A 9 -9.93 -35.64 -4.98
N ILE A 10 -8.73 -35.28 -4.52
CA ILE A 10 -7.75 -34.51 -5.29
C ILE A 10 -7.19 -35.52 -6.30
N GLU A 11 -7.51 -35.40 -7.58
CA GLU A 11 -6.91 -36.28 -8.59
C GLU A 11 -5.65 -35.59 -9.16
N PRO A 12 -4.44 -35.99 -8.75
CA PRO A 12 -3.23 -35.54 -9.41
C PRO A 12 -3.15 -36.19 -10.79
N GLY A 13 -3.10 -35.37 -11.84
CA GLY A 13 -2.76 -35.87 -13.18
C GLY A 13 -1.25 -35.97 -13.33
N VAL A 14 -0.75 -37.10 -13.82
CA VAL A 14 0.68 -37.29 -14.10
C VAL A 14 0.87 -37.35 -15.61
N ILE A 15 1.72 -36.47 -16.11
CA ILE A 15 2.09 -36.40 -17.52
C ILE A 15 3.51 -36.92 -17.68
N GLN A 16 3.70 -37.84 -18.63
CA GLN A 16 5.00 -38.27 -19.09
C GLN A 16 4.91 -38.55 -20.60
N VAL A 17 5.59 -37.74 -21.40
CA VAL A 17 5.59 -37.85 -22.86
C VAL A 17 7.01 -37.75 -23.41
N GLY A 18 7.30 -38.50 -24.48
CA GLY A 18 8.60 -38.45 -25.15
C GLY A 18 8.80 -37.17 -25.98
N GLU A 19 10.04 -36.88 -26.36
CA GLU A 19 10.37 -35.77 -27.24
C GLU A 19 9.59 -35.82 -28.56
N GLY A 20 9.03 -34.68 -28.97
CA GLY A 20 8.18 -34.53 -30.16
C GLY A 20 6.68 -34.82 -29.93
N ALA A 21 6.28 -35.33 -28.76
CA ALA A 21 4.87 -35.54 -28.42
C ALA A 21 4.26 -34.34 -27.67
N PHE A 22 2.94 -34.20 -27.75
CA PHE A 22 2.20 -33.23 -26.96
C PHE A 22 1.84 -33.79 -25.58
N ALA A 23 2.19 -33.04 -24.53
CA ALA A 23 1.68 -33.19 -23.18
C ALA A 23 0.34 -32.47 -23.06
N TYR A 24 -0.72 -33.20 -22.75
CA TYR A 24 -2.04 -32.65 -22.45
C TYR A 24 -2.35 -32.83 -20.97
N ALA A 25 -2.59 -31.74 -20.25
CA ALA A 25 -3.17 -31.78 -18.90
C ALA A 25 -4.54 -31.11 -18.95
N GLY A 26 -5.55 -31.72 -18.34
CA GLY A 26 -6.92 -31.23 -18.40
C GLY A 26 -7.73 -31.59 -17.16
N CYS A 27 -8.73 -30.76 -16.88
CA CYS A 27 -9.69 -30.91 -15.82
C CYS A 27 -10.96 -31.62 -16.33
N SER A 28 -11.38 -32.68 -15.65
CA SER A 28 -12.63 -33.39 -15.95
C SER A 28 -13.88 -32.63 -15.48
N ASP A 29 -13.76 -31.80 -14.44
CA ASP A 29 -14.82 -30.91 -13.96
C ASP A 29 -14.76 -29.55 -14.69
N PRO A 30 -15.87 -29.07 -15.26
CA PRO A 30 -15.91 -27.80 -15.95
C PRO A 30 -15.69 -26.54 -15.10
N ALA A 31 -15.74 -26.65 -13.78
CA ALA A 31 -15.47 -25.56 -12.84
C ALA A 31 -14.06 -25.63 -12.20
N ALA A 32 -13.27 -26.65 -12.53
CA ALA A 32 -11.97 -26.87 -11.93
C ALA A 32 -10.82 -26.38 -12.83
N VAL A 33 -9.73 -25.92 -12.21
CA VAL A 33 -8.52 -25.45 -12.88
C VAL A 33 -7.30 -26.18 -12.36
N ILE A 34 -6.22 -26.19 -13.14
CA ILE A 34 -4.92 -26.69 -12.70
C ILE A 34 -4.32 -25.69 -11.71
N SER A 35 -4.37 -26.00 -10.43
CA SER A 35 -3.96 -25.11 -9.34
C SER A 35 -2.48 -25.25 -8.96
N GLN A 36 -1.86 -26.40 -9.28
CA GLN A 36 -0.44 -26.62 -9.04
C GLN A 36 0.18 -27.46 -10.16
N VAL A 37 1.48 -27.23 -10.41
CA VAL A 37 2.36 -28.06 -11.24
C VAL A 37 3.56 -28.44 -10.37
N ILE A 38 3.82 -29.74 -10.26
CA ILE A 38 4.79 -30.35 -9.35
C ILE A 38 5.87 -31.06 -10.17
N LEU A 39 7.12 -30.76 -9.83
CA LEU A 39 8.34 -31.36 -10.40
C LEU A 39 8.38 -31.45 -11.94
N PRO A 40 8.06 -30.38 -12.68
CA PRO A 40 8.20 -30.38 -14.13
C PRO A 40 9.67 -30.53 -14.53
N ALA A 41 9.94 -31.49 -15.41
CA ALA A 41 11.27 -31.78 -15.93
C ALA A 41 11.18 -32.17 -17.40
N TYR A 42 11.87 -31.43 -18.25
CA TYR A 42 12.17 -31.83 -19.62
C TYR A 42 13.64 -32.19 -19.74
N GLY A 43 13.94 -33.44 -20.10
CA GLY A 43 15.31 -33.94 -20.16
C GLY A 43 15.41 -35.46 -20.12
N ASN A 44 16.56 -35.98 -19.69
CA ASN A 44 16.79 -37.41 -19.52
C ASN A 44 17.12 -37.70 -18.04
N PRO A 45 16.17 -38.28 -17.27
CA PRO A 45 16.36 -38.56 -15.85
C PRO A 45 17.53 -39.50 -15.55
N GLN A 46 17.82 -40.45 -16.46
CA GLN A 46 18.91 -41.42 -16.30
C GLN A 46 20.30 -40.77 -16.42
N LEU A 47 20.39 -39.65 -17.15
CA LEU A 47 21.61 -38.87 -17.32
C LEU A 47 21.69 -37.66 -16.37
N GLY A 48 20.65 -37.41 -15.56
CA GLY A 48 20.60 -36.31 -14.60
C GLY A 48 20.54 -34.92 -15.24
N CYS A 49 20.15 -34.83 -16.51
CA CYS A 49 20.09 -33.57 -17.26
C CYS A 49 18.63 -33.17 -17.49
N ASN A 50 18.25 -31.98 -16.99
CA ASN A 50 16.91 -31.42 -17.09
C ASN A 50 17.01 -29.92 -17.39
N SER A 51 16.12 -29.40 -18.23
CA SER A 51 16.02 -27.97 -18.50
C SER A 51 15.68 -27.18 -17.25
N SER A 52 16.44 -26.10 -17.01
CA SER A 52 16.18 -25.11 -15.97
C SER A 52 14.88 -24.32 -16.20
N LEU A 53 14.34 -24.32 -17.42
CA LEU A 53 13.11 -23.62 -17.80
C LEU A 53 11.84 -24.47 -17.64
N SER A 54 11.99 -25.78 -17.36
CA SER A 54 10.87 -26.73 -17.28
C SER A 54 9.73 -26.22 -16.38
N TYR A 55 10.07 -25.68 -15.21
CA TYR A 55 9.06 -25.13 -14.30
C TYR A 55 8.34 -23.92 -14.87
N VAL A 56 9.09 -22.93 -15.34
CA VAL A 56 8.51 -21.66 -15.83
C VAL A 56 7.59 -21.90 -17.02
N ILE A 57 7.99 -22.77 -17.95
CA ILE A 57 7.21 -23.06 -19.15
C ILE A 57 5.94 -23.84 -18.83
N VAL A 58 6.04 -24.93 -18.04
CA VAL A 58 4.85 -25.74 -17.70
C VAL A 58 3.90 -24.94 -16.81
N ALA A 59 4.44 -24.19 -15.84
CA ALA A 59 3.62 -23.33 -14.98
C ALA A 59 2.89 -22.26 -15.79
N ALA A 60 3.58 -21.57 -16.72
CA ALA A 60 2.97 -20.53 -17.55
C ALA A 60 1.89 -21.05 -18.51
N ALA A 61 2.00 -22.30 -18.96
CA ALA A 61 1.05 -22.90 -19.87
C ALA A 61 -0.13 -23.58 -19.16
N CYS A 62 0.04 -24.03 -17.92
CA CYS A 62 -0.94 -24.89 -17.25
C CYS A 62 -1.56 -24.27 -16.00
N LEU A 63 -0.84 -23.48 -15.20
CA LEU A 63 -1.41 -22.97 -13.96
C LEU A 63 -2.56 -22.00 -14.23
N GLY A 64 -3.72 -22.32 -13.67
CA GLY A 64 -4.94 -21.55 -13.77
C GLY A 64 -5.77 -21.78 -15.02
N ASP A 65 -5.32 -22.65 -15.92
CA ASP A 65 -6.11 -23.09 -17.06
C ASP A 65 -6.85 -24.39 -16.73
N ARG A 66 -7.99 -24.61 -17.41
CA ARG A 66 -8.75 -25.86 -17.33
C ARG A 66 -8.10 -26.99 -18.11
N GLU A 67 -7.33 -26.62 -19.12
CA GLU A 67 -6.52 -27.54 -19.90
C GLU A 67 -5.32 -26.80 -20.49
N CYS A 68 -4.22 -27.51 -20.65
CA CYS A 68 -3.04 -27.02 -21.32
C CYS A 68 -2.48 -28.08 -22.28
N LEU A 69 -1.86 -27.60 -23.35
CA LEU A 69 -1.22 -28.43 -24.36
C LEU A 69 0.20 -27.91 -24.60
N LEU A 70 1.20 -28.76 -24.33
CA LEU A 70 2.63 -28.43 -24.41
C LEU A 70 3.33 -29.38 -25.37
N LEU A 71 4.10 -28.85 -26.32
CA LEU A 71 4.97 -29.69 -27.15
C LEU A 71 6.27 -29.99 -26.39
N ALA A 72 6.56 -31.28 -26.16
CA ALA A 72 7.80 -31.72 -25.53
C ALA A 72 8.98 -31.64 -26.53
N SER A 73 9.48 -30.44 -26.80
CA SER A 73 10.56 -30.20 -27.77
C SER A 73 11.71 -29.38 -27.17
N SER A 74 12.92 -29.67 -27.65
CA SER A 74 14.13 -28.88 -27.41
C SER A 74 13.98 -27.41 -27.82
N ASP A 75 13.13 -27.12 -28.82
CA ASP A 75 12.82 -25.74 -29.24
C ASP A 75 12.02 -24.96 -28.19
N VAL A 76 11.22 -25.68 -27.39
CA VAL A 76 10.40 -25.10 -26.33
C VAL A 76 11.18 -25.00 -25.03
N PHE A 77 11.90 -26.07 -24.66
CA PHE A 77 12.48 -26.24 -23.34
C PHE A 77 14.00 -26.07 -23.25
N THR A 78 14.72 -25.84 -24.34
CA THR A 78 16.20 -25.93 -24.46
C THR A 78 16.75 -27.37 -24.37
N ASP A 79 17.80 -27.65 -25.15
CA ASP A 79 18.46 -28.97 -25.20
C ASP A 79 19.67 -29.02 -24.25
N GLU A 80 19.42 -29.40 -23.00
CA GLU A 80 20.48 -29.61 -21.99
C GLU A 80 21.16 -31.00 -22.12
N CYS A 81 20.69 -31.86 -23.03
CA CYS A 81 21.17 -33.23 -23.22
C CYS A 81 21.37 -33.61 -24.71
N PRO A 82 22.27 -32.97 -25.46
CA PRO A 82 22.39 -33.19 -26.90
C PRO A 82 22.63 -34.66 -27.28
N GLY A 83 21.78 -35.20 -28.15
CA GLY A 83 21.87 -36.58 -28.65
C GLY A 83 21.29 -37.66 -27.73
N ALA A 84 20.78 -37.32 -26.54
CA ALA A 84 20.06 -38.23 -25.67
C ALA A 84 18.53 -38.16 -25.90
N PRO A 85 17.79 -39.25 -25.73
CA PRO A 85 16.33 -39.22 -25.76
C PRO A 85 15.80 -38.42 -24.56
N LYS A 86 14.93 -37.45 -24.80
CA LYS A 86 14.33 -36.61 -23.76
C LYS A 86 12.84 -36.93 -23.57
N SER A 87 12.34 -36.59 -22.38
CA SER A 87 10.91 -36.67 -22.06
C SER A 87 10.50 -35.45 -21.23
N LEU A 88 9.27 -34.98 -21.44
CA LEU A 88 8.61 -34.06 -20.51
C LEU A 88 7.84 -34.87 -19.48
N GLN A 89 8.09 -34.62 -18.21
CA GLN A 89 7.31 -35.16 -17.10
C GLN A 89 6.87 -34.04 -16.15
N PHE A 90 5.64 -34.10 -15.64
CA PHE A 90 5.17 -33.26 -14.55
C PHE A 90 3.92 -33.86 -13.92
N THR A 91 3.67 -33.55 -12.66
CA THR A 91 2.39 -33.80 -11.99
C THR A 91 1.62 -32.49 -11.92
N TYR A 92 0.30 -32.51 -12.06
CA TYR A 92 -0.55 -31.35 -11.88
C TYR A 92 -1.70 -31.65 -10.92
N ILE A 93 -2.11 -30.64 -10.14
CA ILE A 93 -3.25 -30.74 -9.22
C ILE A 93 -4.40 -29.92 -9.79
N ILE A 94 -5.58 -30.53 -9.80
CA ILE A 94 -6.84 -29.87 -10.14
C ILE A 94 -7.50 -29.39 -8.85
N ASP A 95 -7.94 -28.13 -8.80
CA ASP A 95 -8.78 -27.63 -7.70
C ASP A 95 -10.28 -27.63 -8.10
N PRO A 96 -11.07 -28.65 -7.72
CA PRO A 96 -12.52 -28.68 -7.95
C PRO A 96 -13.30 -27.73 -7.04
N ASN A 97 -12.62 -27.07 -6.10
CA ASN A 97 -13.22 -26.24 -5.06
C ASN A 97 -13.00 -24.75 -5.33
N SER A 98 -12.96 -24.30 -6.59
CA SER A 98 -12.87 -22.87 -6.91
C SER A 98 -14.13 -22.37 -7.63
N GLN A 99 -14.45 -21.09 -7.45
CA GLN A 99 -15.58 -20.41 -8.10
C GLN A 99 -15.05 -19.21 -8.89
N ALA A 100 -15.13 -19.29 -10.22
CA ALA A 100 -14.78 -18.19 -11.11
C ALA A 100 -15.63 -16.95 -10.82
N SER A 101 -14.96 -15.80 -10.75
CA SER A 101 -15.65 -14.54 -10.49
C SER A 101 -16.53 -14.13 -11.66
N SER A 102 -17.72 -13.61 -11.36
CA SER A 102 -18.61 -13.04 -12.38
C SER A 102 -18.12 -11.73 -13.02
N LEU A 103 -17.11 -11.07 -12.45
CA LEU A 103 -16.52 -9.82 -12.98
C LEU A 103 -15.16 -10.00 -13.65
N TRP A 104 -14.47 -11.10 -13.36
CA TRP A 104 -13.19 -11.43 -13.99
C TRP A 104 -13.33 -12.57 -14.99
N GLY A 105 -14.11 -13.59 -14.64
CA GLY A 105 -14.20 -14.85 -15.37
C GLY A 105 -13.06 -15.79 -15.00
N ASP A 106 -12.70 -16.68 -15.93
CA ASP A 106 -11.59 -17.62 -15.74
C ASP A 106 -10.24 -16.95 -16.02
N SER A 107 -10.22 -16.01 -16.96
CA SER A 107 -9.02 -15.53 -17.65
C SER A 107 -9.05 -14.03 -17.97
N GLY A 108 -10.00 -13.29 -17.40
CA GLY A 108 -10.19 -11.86 -17.63
C GLY A 108 -11.18 -11.53 -18.75
N GLU A 109 -11.85 -12.52 -19.34
CA GLU A 109 -12.82 -12.34 -20.42
C GLU A 109 -14.07 -11.55 -20.01
N LEU A 110 -14.35 -11.46 -18.71
CA LEU A 110 -15.44 -10.65 -18.15
C LEU A 110 -14.98 -9.27 -17.68
N TYR A 111 -13.68 -8.99 -17.67
CA TYR A 111 -13.16 -7.66 -17.34
C TYR A 111 -13.71 -6.62 -18.31
N ARG A 112 -14.07 -5.45 -17.79
CA ARG A 112 -14.57 -4.31 -18.58
C ARG A 112 -13.83 -3.06 -18.15
N ALA A 113 -13.22 -2.35 -19.11
CA ALA A 113 -12.64 -1.04 -18.87
C ALA A 113 -13.71 -0.08 -18.31
N GLY A 114 -13.39 0.54 -17.17
CA GLY A 114 -14.30 1.42 -16.44
C GLY A 114 -15.45 0.73 -15.70
N GLY A 115 -15.45 -0.61 -15.67
CA GLY A 115 -16.31 -1.41 -14.82
C GLY A 115 -15.92 -1.35 -13.34
N ARG A 116 -16.40 -2.32 -12.56
CA ARG A 116 -16.16 -2.39 -11.10
C ARG A 116 -14.69 -2.61 -10.75
N LEU A 117 -14.05 -3.57 -11.41
CA LEU A 117 -12.64 -3.90 -11.19
C LEU A 117 -11.73 -2.84 -11.82
N GLY A 118 -10.74 -2.39 -11.06
CA GLY A 118 -9.64 -1.58 -11.60
C GLY A 118 -8.66 -2.42 -12.41
N ASP A 119 -7.77 -1.75 -13.14
CA ASP A 119 -6.58 -2.38 -13.73
C ASP A 119 -5.37 -2.14 -12.82
N TRP A 120 -5.01 -3.16 -12.04
CA TRP A 120 -3.84 -3.19 -11.17
C TRP A 120 -2.65 -3.91 -11.79
N SER A 121 -2.72 -4.35 -13.05
CA SER A 121 -1.68 -5.12 -13.71
C SER A 121 -0.33 -4.40 -13.84
N GLN A 122 -0.30 -3.09 -13.58
CA GLN A 122 0.91 -2.25 -13.58
C GLN A 122 1.39 -1.88 -12.16
N ALA A 123 0.72 -2.32 -11.10
CA ALA A 123 1.19 -2.07 -9.74
C ALA A 123 2.47 -2.88 -9.47
N GLY A 124 3.54 -2.18 -9.09
CA GLY A 124 4.86 -2.76 -8.85
C GLY A 124 5.98 -2.17 -9.70
N TYR A 125 7.21 -2.61 -9.40
CA TYR A 125 8.43 -2.24 -10.08
C TYR A 125 8.31 -2.37 -11.60
N GLY A 126 8.81 -1.36 -12.32
CA GLY A 126 8.84 -1.36 -13.78
C GLY A 126 7.47 -1.59 -14.43
N ALA A 127 6.39 -1.19 -13.75
CA ALA A 127 5.01 -1.46 -14.17
C ALA A 127 4.73 -2.95 -14.45
N MET A 128 5.39 -3.89 -13.74
CA MET A 128 5.32 -5.34 -13.94
C MET A 128 5.71 -5.84 -15.34
N GLU A 129 6.49 -5.05 -16.08
CA GLU A 129 6.96 -5.43 -17.44
C GLU A 129 8.36 -6.01 -17.45
N ARG A 130 9.07 -5.85 -16.34
CA ARG A 130 10.43 -6.35 -16.13
C ARG A 130 10.61 -6.68 -14.67
N ASP A 131 11.49 -7.62 -14.40
CA ASP A 131 11.81 -8.03 -13.05
C ASP A 131 12.66 -6.98 -12.34
N ILE A 132 12.62 -7.01 -11.00
CA ILE A 132 13.55 -6.24 -10.16
C ILE A 132 14.99 -6.61 -10.56
N PRO A 133 15.84 -5.64 -10.92
CA PRO A 133 17.15 -5.91 -11.48
C PRO A 133 18.10 -6.45 -10.43
N ASN A 134 18.93 -7.41 -10.82
CA ASN A 134 20.02 -7.90 -9.98
C ASN A 134 21.33 -7.15 -10.32
N TYR A 135 21.54 -5.98 -9.70
CA TYR A 135 22.79 -5.23 -9.92
C TYR A 135 24.04 -5.94 -9.41
N PRO A 136 25.21 -5.75 -10.05
CA PRO A 136 26.45 -6.34 -9.58
C PRO A 136 26.90 -5.74 -8.25
N ASN A 137 27.33 -6.62 -7.33
CA ASN A 137 27.99 -6.22 -6.08
C ASN A 137 29.37 -5.65 -6.41
N LYS A 138 29.56 -4.34 -6.27
CA LYS A 138 30.84 -3.67 -6.56
C LYS A 138 31.50 -3.03 -5.35
N TYR A 139 30.70 -2.60 -4.38
CA TYR A 139 31.18 -1.89 -3.22
C TYR A 139 30.89 -2.71 -1.97
N ASP A 140 31.90 -3.38 -1.43
CA ASP A 140 31.80 -4.09 -0.15
C ASP A 140 32.00 -3.09 1.01
N VAL A 141 31.03 -3.00 1.92
CA VAL A 141 31.07 -2.07 3.07
C VAL A 141 32.30 -2.27 3.97
N LYS A 142 32.88 -3.47 4.02
CA LYS A 142 34.11 -3.75 4.78
C LYS A 142 35.32 -3.05 4.18
N SER A 143 35.33 -2.82 2.86
CA SER A 143 36.37 -2.02 2.19
C SER A 143 36.29 -0.54 2.56
N TYR A 144 35.16 -0.10 3.13
CA TYR A 144 34.92 1.26 3.62
C TYR A 144 35.05 1.40 5.14
N GLY A 145 35.47 0.31 5.82
CA GLY A 145 35.75 0.30 7.25
C GLY A 145 34.67 -0.30 8.14
N ALA A 146 33.59 -0.85 7.56
CA ALA A 146 32.58 -1.56 8.34
C ALA A 146 33.19 -2.84 8.93
N ARG A 147 32.91 -3.13 10.20
CA ARG A 147 33.38 -4.34 10.88
C ARG A 147 32.33 -5.44 10.85
N GLY A 148 31.06 -5.12 11.04
CA GLY A 148 29.99 -6.12 11.11
C GLY A 148 30.13 -7.05 12.32
N ASP A 149 30.69 -6.56 13.43
CA ASP A 149 31.00 -7.31 14.65
C ASP A 149 29.92 -7.16 15.76
N GLY A 150 28.89 -6.35 15.52
CA GLY A 150 27.79 -6.05 16.44
C GLY A 150 28.10 -4.99 17.49
N SER A 151 29.32 -4.45 17.50
CA SER A 151 29.81 -3.53 18.55
C SER A 151 30.33 -2.20 17.98
N SER A 152 31.05 -2.23 16.87
CA SER A 152 31.60 -1.05 16.21
C SER A 152 30.51 -0.33 15.42
N ASP A 153 30.45 1.00 15.48
CA ASP A 153 29.51 1.77 14.65
C ASP A 153 29.92 1.69 13.17
N ASP A 154 29.04 1.11 12.37
CA ASP A 154 29.23 0.85 10.94
C ASP A 154 28.54 1.89 10.05
N SER A 155 27.79 2.84 10.62
CA SER A 155 26.97 3.81 9.87
C SER A 155 27.77 4.57 8.80
N ASP A 156 28.89 5.18 9.18
CA ASP A 156 29.71 5.99 8.27
C ASP A 156 30.31 5.18 7.13
N ALA A 157 30.72 3.94 7.40
CA ALA A 157 31.31 3.07 6.39
C ALA A 157 30.27 2.66 5.34
N ILE A 158 29.05 2.33 5.78
CA ILE A 158 27.94 1.99 4.89
C ILE A 158 27.56 3.21 4.03
N GLN A 159 27.41 4.39 4.63
CA GLN A 159 27.07 5.59 3.87
C GLN A 159 28.17 5.98 2.86
N LYS A 160 29.45 5.83 3.21
CA LYS A 160 30.56 6.05 2.26
C LYS A 160 30.51 5.10 1.06
N ALA A 161 30.19 3.82 1.29
CA ALA A 161 30.03 2.86 0.21
C ALA A 161 28.85 3.21 -0.71
N ILE A 162 27.72 3.66 -0.14
CA ILE A 162 26.56 4.17 -0.89
C ILE A 162 26.93 5.39 -1.73
N ASN A 163 27.66 6.35 -1.16
CA ASN A 163 28.07 7.55 -1.89
C ASN A 163 29.02 7.22 -3.07
N ALA A 164 29.88 6.22 -2.90
CA ALA A 164 30.73 5.72 -3.98
C ALA A 164 29.90 5.03 -5.08
N ALA A 165 28.95 4.18 -4.70
CA ALA A 165 28.02 3.54 -5.63
C ALA A 165 27.17 4.56 -6.41
N ALA A 166 26.66 5.59 -5.73
CA ALA A 166 25.91 6.69 -6.35
C ALA A 166 26.73 7.45 -7.39
N SER A 167 28.01 7.72 -7.07
CA SER A 167 28.93 8.38 -7.99
C SER A 167 29.20 7.53 -9.24
N GLU A 168 29.39 6.22 -9.07
CA GLU A 168 29.57 5.31 -10.20
C GLU A 168 28.30 5.14 -11.03
N ALA A 169 27.15 4.96 -10.39
CA ALA A 169 25.86 4.82 -11.07
C ALA A 169 25.55 6.06 -11.92
N SER A 170 25.80 7.26 -11.37
CA SER A 170 25.64 8.53 -12.09
C SER A 170 26.60 8.64 -13.27
N ARG A 171 27.86 8.26 -13.08
CA ARG A 171 28.90 8.34 -14.14
C ARG A 171 28.67 7.33 -15.27
N THR A 172 28.17 6.14 -14.95
CA THR A 172 28.06 5.02 -15.91
C THR A 172 26.66 4.83 -16.48
N GLY A 173 25.64 5.40 -15.83
CA GLY A 173 24.23 5.11 -16.13
C GLY A 173 23.80 3.68 -15.79
N SER A 174 24.67 2.87 -15.17
CA SER A 174 24.42 1.46 -14.84
C SER A 174 24.15 1.30 -13.35
N GLY A 175 23.32 0.32 -12.99
CA GLY A 175 23.04 0.05 -11.58
C GLY A 175 24.16 -0.66 -10.84
N VAL A 176 24.29 -0.34 -9.56
CA VAL A 176 25.36 -0.82 -8.69
C VAL A 176 24.81 -1.23 -7.33
N ALA A 177 25.24 -2.38 -6.83
CA ALA A 177 24.94 -2.81 -5.47
C ALA A 177 26.14 -2.58 -4.53
N VAL A 178 25.84 -1.97 -3.38
CA VAL A 178 26.64 -1.96 -2.16
C VAL A 178 26.35 -3.25 -1.41
N TYR A 179 27.36 -4.09 -1.23
CA TYR A 179 27.23 -5.39 -0.60
C TYR A 179 27.59 -5.32 0.88
N MET A 180 26.71 -5.86 1.72
CA MET A 180 26.91 -6.10 3.14
C MET A 180 27.08 -7.62 3.36
N PRO A 181 28.32 -8.11 3.56
CA PRO A 181 28.58 -9.52 3.88
C PRO A 181 27.89 -9.95 5.18
N ALA A 182 27.88 -11.26 5.46
CA ALA A 182 27.37 -11.78 6.72
C ALA A 182 28.06 -11.10 7.92
N GLY A 183 27.27 -10.76 8.93
CA GLY A 183 27.70 -9.99 10.10
C GLY A 183 26.56 -9.25 10.79
N SER A 184 26.88 -8.64 11.93
CA SER A 184 25.99 -7.77 12.69
C SER A 184 26.52 -6.34 12.61
N TYR A 185 25.84 -5.45 11.93
CA TYR A 185 26.27 -4.08 11.70
C TYR A 185 25.57 -3.16 12.67
N ARG A 186 26.30 -2.54 13.61
CA ARG A 186 25.70 -1.62 14.58
C ARG A 186 25.53 -0.26 13.92
N ILE A 187 24.31 0.24 13.84
CA ILE A 187 23.94 1.47 13.14
C ILE A 187 23.51 2.51 14.18
N THR A 188 24.25 3.61 14.32
CA THR A 188 23.85 4.74 15.20
C THR A 188 23.56 6.05 14.51
N SER A 189 23.74 6.10 13.19
CA SER A 189 23.24 7.17 12.32
C SER A 189 22.45 6.59 11.15
N LYS A 190 21.51 7.37 10.62
CA LYS A 190 20.68 6.98 9.48
C LYS A 190 21.50 6.67 8.23
N ILE A 191 20.94 5.83 7.38
CA ILE A 191 21.49 5.45 6.08
C ILE A 191 20.52 5.87 4.98
N THR A 192 21.00 6.61 3.98
CA THR A 192 20.13 7.19 2.95
C THR A 192 20.69 6.98 1.55
N ILE A 193 19.81 6.58 0.63
CA ILE A 193 20.03 6.55 -0.81
C ILE A 193 19.24 7.71 -1.44
N GLU A 194 19.95 8.69 -1.99
CA GLU A 194 19.36 9.87 -2.66
C GLU A 194 19.64 9.89 -4.17
N SER A 195 20.09 8.75 -4.71
CA SER A 195 20.50 8.62 -6.11
C SER A 195 19.86 7.41 -6.76
N SER A 196 19.68 7.50 -8.07
CA SER A 196 19.10 6.43 -8.88
C SER A 196 20.09 5.28 -9.07
N ARG A 197 19.56 4.06 -9.29
CA ARG A 197 20.32 2.85 -9.65
C ARG A 197 21.31 2.38 -8.57
N VAL A 198 21.01 2.62 -7.30
CA VAL A 198 21.84 2.19 -6.15
C VAL A 198 21.06 1.22 -5.28
N VAL A 199 21.68 0.10 -4.92
CA VAL A 199 21.11 -0.90 -4.03
C VAL A 199 22.00 -1.10 -2.82
N LEU A 200 21.42 -1.18 -1.62
CA LEU A 200 22.09 -1.74 -0.46
C LEU A 200 21.61 -3.17 -0.27
N ARG A 201 22.52 -4.14 -0.41
CA ARG A 201 22.22 -5.58 -0.43
C ARG A 201 23.00 -6.32 0.65
N GLY A 202 22.30 -6.96 1.57
CA GLY A 202 22.87 -7.91 2.51
C GLY A 202 23.08 -9.30 1.91
N SER A 203 23.82 -10.15 2.61
CA SER A 203 24.03 -11.56 2.26
C SER A 203 22.81 -12.47 2.49
N GLY A 204 21.68 -11.91 2.96
CA GLY A 204 20.45 -12.61 3.31
C GLY A 204 19.98 -12.25 4.72
N LYS A 205 18.67 -12.13 4.93
CA LYS A 205 18.08 -11.61 6.18
C LYS A 205 18.43 -12.36 7.47
N ASP A 206 18.78 -13.64 7.38
CA ASP A 206 19.23 -14.43 8.53
C ASP A 206 20.72 -14.27 8.85
N SER A 207 21.53 -13.83 7.88
CA SER A 207 23.01 -13.76 7.97
C SER A 207 23.57 -12.33 8.06
N CYS A 208 22.85 -11.34 7.53
CA CYS A 208 23.19 -9.92 7.60
C CYS A 208 22.16 -9.19 8.49
N LYS A 209 22.61 -8.71 9.65
CA LYS A 209 21.77 -8.04 10.65
C LYS A 209 22.23 -6.60 10.82
N LEU A 210 21.32 -5.64 10.73
CA LEU A 210 21.55 -4.24 11.09
C LEU A 210 20.94 -4.04 12.48
N ILE A 211 21.76 -3.67 13.45
CA ILE A 211 21.38 -3.51 14.86
C ILE A 211 21.24 -2.02 15.15
N PHE A 212 20.08 -1.62 15.66
CA PHE A 212 19.72 -0.24 15.97
C PHE A 212 19.56 -0.10 17.50
N PRO A 213 20.61 0.28 18.23
CA PRO A 213 20.61 0.30 19.69
C PRO A 213 19.96 1.56 20.29
N ASN A 214 19.67 2.55 19.44
CA ASN A 214 19.06 3.81 19.84
C ASN A 214 17.80 4.03 19.00
N THR A 215 16.80 4.68 19.58
CA THR A 215 15.61 5.12 18.85
C THR A 215 15.91 6.40 18.05
N LEU A 216 15.06 6.77 17.08
CA LEU A 216 15.17 8.07 16.43
C LEU A 216 15.06 9.22 17.44
N GLN A 217 14.26 9.05 18.49
CA GLN A 217 14.15 10.02 19.57
C GLN A 217 15.46 10.20 20.35
N ASP A 218 16.19 9.12 20.64
CA ASP A 218 17.45 9.19 21.39
C ASP A 218 18.54 9.93 20.62
N VAL A 219 18.56 9.79 19.29
CA VAL A 219 19.62 10.35 18.43
C VAL A 219 19.27 11.74 17.89
N TYR A 220 18.00 11.96 17.52
CA TYR A 220 17.58 13.18 16.83
C TYR A 220 16.61 14.04 17.64
N GLY A 221 16.28 13.63 18.87
CA GLY A 221 15.47 14.40 19.80
C GLY A 221 13.96 14.16 19.69
N SER A 222 13.20 14.98 20.41
CA SER A 222 11.74 14.94 20.47
C SER A 222 11.14 15.16 19.08
N GLY A 223 10.56 14.10 18.54
CA GLY A 223 9.93 14.07 17.22
C GLY A 223 8.66 13.26 17.27
N ASN A 224 7.82 13.45 16.27
CA ASN A 224 6.57 12.73 16.17
C ASN A 224 6.74 11.42 15.39
N TRP A 225 7.48 10.50 16.00
CA TRP A 225 8.04 9.33 15.32
C TRP A 225 7.02 8.26 14.95
N ALA A 226 5.77 8.36 15.41
CA ALA A 226 4.71 7.46 14.95
C ALA A 226 4.36 7.63 13.47
N PHE A 227 4.78 8.74 12.85
CA PHE A 227 4.19 9.23 11.61
C PHE A 227 5.18 9.37 10.46
N GLY A 228 6.44 9.02 10.68
CA GLY A 228 7.45 9.12 9.66
C GLY A 228 8.86 9.13 10.22
N GLY A 229 9.81 9.30 9.31
CA GLY A 229 11.22 9.08 9.61
C GLY A 229 11.54 7.59 9.67
N GLY A 230 12.77 7.24 9.36
CA GLY A 230 13.25 5.87 9.34
C GLY A 230 14.74 5.83 9.59
N TRP A 231 15.26 4.64 9.83
CA TRP A 231 16.70 4.43 9.93
C TRP A 231 17.36 4.22 8.57
N LEU A 232 16.61 3.64 7.63
CA LEU A 232 17.01 3.46 6.23
C LEU A 232 16.04 4.23 5.33
N GLY A 233 16.57 5.04 4.40
CA GLY A 233 15.76 5.87 3.52
C GLY A 233 16.15 5.77 2.04
N ILE A 234 15.17 5.68 1.16
CA ILE A 234 15.31 6.10 -0.25
C ILE A 234 14.53 7.39 -0.41
N VAL A 235 15.20 8.50 -0.72
CA VAL A 235 14.59 9.83 -0.68
C VAL A 235 14.87 10.56 -1.98
N GLY A 236 13.83 10.71 -2.79
CA GLY A 236 13.86 11.56 -3.97
C GLY A 236 13.34 12.97 -3.68
N LYS A 237 13.01 13.67 -4.76
CA LYS A 237 12.43 15.01 -4.77
C LYS A 237 11.00 14.95 -5.27
N ARG A 238 10.09 15.53 -4.48
CA ARG A 238 8.67 15.63 -4.76
C ARG A 238 8.37 16.33 -6.08
N ALA A 239 7.44 15.75 -6.84
CA ALA A 239 6.79 16.36 -7.99
C ALA A 239 5.27 16.20 -7.89
N ASP A 240 4.56 17.32 -8.01
CA ASP A 240 3.10 17.41 -7.92
C ASP A 240 2.52 18.25 -9.07
N SER A 241 1.20 18.43 -9.09
CA SER A 241 0.50 19.24 -10.10
C SER A 241 0.96 20.70 -10.21
N ARG A 242 1.67 21.24 -9.20
CA ARG A 242 2.22 22.60 -9.20
C ARG A 242 3.64 22.68 -9.75
N THR A 243 4.25 21.53 -10.06
CA THR A 243 5.61 21.48 -10.62
C THR A 243 5.58 21.92 -12.09
N VAL A 244 5.61 23.23 -12.32
CA VAL A 244 5.40 23.86 -13.63
C VAL A 244 6.37 23.37 -14.70
N GLN A 245 7.60 23.00 -14.32
CA GLN A 245 8.62 22.47 -15.23
C GLN A 245 8.21 21.13 -15.86
N ASN A 246 7.34 20.37 -15.19
CA ASN A 246 6.83 19.10 -15.70
C ASN A 246 5.51 19.25 -16.45
N LYS A 247 4.84 20.41 -16.40
CA LYS A 247 3.54 20.60 -17.05
C LYS A 247 3.67 20.51 -18.57
N LEU A 248 2.87 19.64 -19.19
CA LEU A 248 2.79 19.49 -20.64
C LEU A 248 1.60 20.27 -21.22
N THR A 249 0.41 20.05 -20.66
CA THR A 249 -0.84 20.63 -21.20
C THR A 249 -1.98 20.57 -20.18
N ASP A 250 -2.98 21.42 -20.39
CA ASP A 250 -4.26 21.35 -19.68
C ASP A 250 -5.21 20.38 -20.40
N ILE A 251 -6.13 19.77 -19.64
CA ILE A 251 -7.23 18.97 -20.18
C ILE A 251 -8.43 19.90 -20.47
N VAL A 252 -8.96 19.85 -21.70
CA VAL A 252 -9.97 20.81 -22.19
C VAL A 252 -11.36 20.23 -22.41
N ALA A 253 -11.55 18.93 -22.23
CA ALA A 253 -12.86 18.29 -22.24
C ALA A 253 -12.95 17.20 -21.18
N ASN A 254 -14.17 16.93 -20.72
CA ASN A 254 -14.43 15.83 -19.81
C ASN A 254 -14.11 14.49 -20.49
N ALA A 255 -13.61 13.54 -19.71
CA ALA A 255 -13.47 12.13 -20.08
C ALA A 255 -14.05 11.26 -18.95
N ASN A 256 -14.49 10.06 -19.27
CA ASN A 256 -15.10 9.14 -18.32
C ASN A 256 -14.09 8.07 -17.87
N ARG A 257 -14.33 7.53 -16.67
CA ARG A 257 -13.72 6.26 -16.27
C ARG A 257 -13.92 5.22 -17.37
N GLY A 258 -12.86 4.50 -17.74
CA GLY A 258 -12.85 3.56 -18.85
C GLY A 258 -12.40 4.14 -20.19
N ASP A 259 -12.42 5.47 -20.38
CA ASP A 259 -11.90 6.09 -21.59
C ASP A 259 -10.37 5.97 -21.65
N TYR A 260 -9.84 5.86 -22.87
CA TYR A 260 -8.39 5.87 -23.11
C TYR A 260 -7.87 7.23 -23.56
N ARG A 261 -8.75 8.17 -23.90
CA ARG A 261 -8.37 9.45 -24.52
C ARG A 261 -8.79 10.63 -23.68
N VAL A 262 -7.90 11.62 -23.60
CA VAL A 262 -8.20 12.95 -23.08
C VAL A 262 -7.99 14.01 -24.17
N ARG A 263 -8.85 15.03 -24.17
CA ARG A 263 -8.68 16.21 -25.03
C ARG A 263 -7.78 17.22 -24.34
N VAL A 264 -6.79 17.72 -25.06
CA VAL A 264 -5.73 18.59 -24.52
C VAL A 264 -5.65 19.92 -25.26
N SER A 265 -5.22 20.97 -24.57
CA SER A 265 -5.01 22.30 -25.18
C SER A 265 -3.82 22.33 -26.14
N SER A 266 -2.81 21.49 -25.91
CA SER A 266 -1.63 21.34 -26.78
C SER A 266 -1.08 19.91 -26.73
N THR A 267 -0.52 19.46 -27.84
CA THR A 267 0.24 18.20 -27.92
C THR A 267 1.75 18.41 -28.02
N ASN A 268 2.21 19.67 -27.93
CA ASN A 268 3.63 20.00 -28.00
C ASN A 268 4.40 19.34 -26.85
N GLY A 269 5.53 18.70 -27.16
CA GLY A 269 6.36 18.00 -26.18
C GLY A 269 5.80 16.67 -25.67
N ILE A 270 4.73 16.15 -26.30
CA ILE A 270 4.14 14.84 -26.01
C ILE A 270 4.48 13.88 -27.15
N SER A 271 5.14 12.77 -26.83
CA SER A 271 5.55 11.74 -27.80
C SER A 271 4.98 10.37 -27.46
N VAL A 272 4.74 9.53 -28.47
CA VAL A 272 4.33 8.13 -28.27
C VAL A 272 5.40 7.38 -27.47
N GLY A 273 4.97 6.54 -26.52
CA GLY A 273 5.82 5.80 -25.59
C GLY A 273 6.28 6.60 -24.36
N GLN A 274 6.08 7.92 -24.34
CA GLN A 274 6.44 8.76 -23.21
C GLN A 274 5.54 8.47 -22.00
N TRP A 275 6.14 8.34 -20.81
CA TRP A 275 5.40 8.32 -19.55
C TRP A 275 4.87 9.72 -19.19
N VAL A 276 3.59 9.78 -18.88
CA VAL A 276 2.90 11.00 -18.45
C VAL A 276 2.09 10.73 -17.20
N LYS A 277 1.88 11.78 -16.40
CA LYS A 277 1.10 11.73 -15.16
C LYS A 277 -0.02 12.75 -15.23
N LEU A 278 -1.25 12.25 -15.17
CA LEU A 278 -2.46 13.04 -15.08
C LEU A 278 -2.74 13.32 -13.60
N TYR A 279 -2.77 14.59 -13.24
CA TYR A 279 -3.16 15.03 -11.91
C TYR A 279 -4.58 15.58 -11.93
N GLN A 280 -5.37 15.22 -10.91
CA GLN A 280 -6.58 15.96 -10.56
C GLN A 280 -6.37 16.59 -9.17
N PRO A 281 -6.09 17.90 -9.13
CA PRO A 281 -5.81 18.60 -7.88
C PRO A 281 -7.08 18.80 -7.05
N ALA A 282 -6.89 19.11 -5.76
CA ALA A 282 -7.95 19.70 -4.95
C ALA A 282 -8.24 21.14 -5.40
N PRO A 283 -9.46 21.68 -5.20
CA PRO A 283 -9.80 23.05 -5.60
C PRO A 283 -8.91 24.14 -4.95
N ASP A 284 -8.40 23.88 -3.75
CA ASP A 284 -7.48 24.76 -3.01
C ASP A 284 -6.01 24.59 -3.44
N ASN A 285 -5.70 23.56 -4.22
CA ASN A 285 -4.35 23.29 -4.74
C ASN A 285 -4.04 24.08 -6.03
N THR A 286 -5.01 24.77 -6.64
CA THR A 286 -4.83 25.36 -7.98
C THR A 286 -4.24 26.78 -7.99
N ASN A 287 -3.85 27.33 -6.83
CA ASN A 287 -3.26 28.67 -6.66
C ASN A 287 -4.00 29.83 -7.37
N ARG A 288 -5.25 29.64 -7.81
CA ARG A 288 -6.05 30.70 -8.44
C ARG A 288 -7.11 31.20 -7.47
N ARG A 289 -6.71 32.12 -6.57
CA ARG A 289 -7.68 33.12 -6.11
C ARG A 289 -8.16 33.89 -7.33
N ARG A 290 -9.35 33.54 -7.78
CA ARG A 290 -10.14 34.35 -8.71
C ARG A 290 -10.27 35.74 -8.08
N LEU A 291 -9.54 36.72 -8.63
CA LEU A 291 -9.90 38.13 -8.54
C LEU A 291 -11.32 38.27 -9.08
N LEU A 292 -12.32 38.16 -8.21
CA LEU A 292 -13.68 38.53 -8.53
C LEU A 292 -13.99 39.86 -7.85
N SER A 293 -14.31 40.82 -8.72
CA SER A 293 -14.87 42.17 -8.50
C SER A 293 -14.01 43.20 -7.77
N ALA A 294 -13.54 44.16 -8.58
CA ALA A 294 -13.20 45.51 -8.18
C ALA A 294 -14.40 46.23 -7.56
N GLY A 295 -14.15 47.07 -6.54
CA GLY A 295 -15.12 47.99 -5.96
C GLY A 295 -14.52 48.84 -4.83
N SER A 296 -13.87 49.94 -5.22
CA SER A 296 -13.66 51.18 -4.43
C SER A 296 -13.04 51.08 -3.02
N SER A 297 -11.79 51.51 -2.87
CA SER A 297 -11.40 52.79 -2.22
C SER A 297 -9.90 52.83 -1.89
N ALA A 298 -9.33 54.01 -2.08
CA ALA A 298 -7.89 54.32 -2.08
C ALA A 298 -7.28 54.43 -0.67
N ALA A 299 -5.94 54.20 -0.54
CA ALA A 299 -4.96 55.19 -0.06
C ALA A 299 -3.55 54.61 0.25
N THR A 300 -2.57 55.12 -0.50
CA THR A 300 -1.19 55.59 -0.15
C THR A 300 -0.06 54.64 0.33
N PRO A 301 1.16 54.72 -0.27
CA PRO A 301 2.34 53.93 0.12
C PRO A 301 3.34 54.70 1.01
N VAL A 302 4.10 53.99 1.85
CA VAL A 302 5.31 54.54 2.52
C VAL A 302 6.43 53.51 2.51
N GLY A 303 7.55 53.85 1.87
CA GLY A 303 8.76 53.02 1.81
C GLY A 303 9.68 53.16 3.02
N ARG A 304 10.60 52.21 3.19
CA ARG A 304 11.85 52.40 3.94
C ARG A 304 12.98 51.57 3.33
N LYS A 305 14.15 52.21 3.28
CA LYS A 305 15.42 51.80 2.67
C LYS A 305 16.08 50.64 3.42
N LEU A 306 16.65 49.71 2.65
CA LEU A 306 17.68 48.74 3.08
C LEU A 306 18.99 49.48 3.44
N ARG A 307 19.60 49.09 4.56
CA ARG A 307 21.03 49.37 4.87
C ARG A 307 21.82 48.07 4.77
N GLN A 308 22.95 48.16 4.07
CA GLN A 308 24.04 47.19 4.02
C GLN A 308 25.00 47.43 5.20
N ASP A 309 25.30 46.37 5.94
CA ASP A 309 26.61 46.00 6.50
C ASP A 309 26.65 44.45 6.53
N GLY A 310 27.74 43.71 6.48
CA GLY A 310 29.15 44.03 6.63
C GLY A 310 29.79 43.06 7.63
N SER A 311 30.15 41.85 7.17
CA SER A 311 31.15 40.90 7.72
C SER A 311 31.05 40.40 9.18
N ALA A 312 30.82 39.09 9.35
CA ALA A 312 31.58 38.19 10.24
C ALA A 312 31.11 36.73 10.04
N VAL A 313 32.04 35.79 9.85
CA VAL A 313 31.76 34.33 9.86
C VAL A 313 31.92 33.82 11.29
N PRO A 314 30.91 33.17 11.91
CA PRO A 314 31.07 32.52 13.21
C PRO A 314 31.37 31.00 13.07
N PRO A 315 31.91 30.36 14.11
CA PRO A 315 32.36 28.96 14.06
C PRO A 315 31.19 27.95 14.09
N PRO A 316 31.41 26.68 13.71
CA PRO A 316 30.34 25.71 13.59
C PRO A 316 29.80 25.31 14.97
N GLY A 317 28.48 25.30 15.12
CA GLY A 317 27.81 24.65 16.26
C GLY A 317 26.72 25.43 17.01
N LYS A 318 26.43 26.70 16.67
CA LYS A 318 25.23 27.41 17.20
C LYS A 318 24.61 28.32 16.15
N VAL A 319 23.38 28.01 15.74
CA VAL A 319 22.59 28.82 14.81
C VAL A 319 22.09 30.07 15.54
N THR A 320 22.38 31.26 15.01
CA THR A 320 21.74 32.52 15.41
C THR A 320 20.83 32.98 14.27
N VAL A 321 19.53 33.08 14.53
CA VAL A 321 18.53 33.55 13.56
C VAL A 321 18.63 35.07 13.45
N LEU A 322 18.96 35.59 12.26
CA LEU A 322 18.87 37.02 11.95
C LEU A 322 17.40 37.40 11.71
N GLY A 323 16.80 38.12 12.66
CA GLY A 323 15.58 38.92 12.45
C GLY A 323 14.31 38.35 13.08
N GLY A 324 13.85 38.98 14.17
CA GLY A 324 12.66 38.62 14.92
C GLY A 324 11.34 39.01 14.22
N ALA A 325 10.86 38.14 13.33
CA ALA A 325 9.43 38.07 13.06
C ALA A 325 8.74 37.38 14.25
N PRO A 326 7.64 37.92 14.82
CA PRO A 326 6.89 37.23 15.85
C PRO A 326 6.31 35.94 15.27
N ALA A 327 6.40 34.85 16.05
CA ALA A 327 5.85 33.55 15.67
C ALA A 327 4.34 33.68 15.35
N PRO A 328 3.85 33.03 14.28
CA PRO A 328 2.42 33.01 14.00
C PRO A 328 1.67 32.24 15.10
N ALA A 329 0.38 32.58 15.25
CA ALA A 329 -0.45 31.95 16.27
C ALA A 329 -0.63 30.44 15.97
N PRO A 330 -0.53 29.57 16.99
CA PRO A 330 -0.66 28.12 16.82
C PRO A 330 -2.00 27.72 16.19
N ALA A 331 -2.01 26.65 15.39
CA ALA A 331 -3.22 26.11 14.77
C ALA A 331 -4.29 25.78 15.84
N ALA A 332 -5.58 25.82 15.48
CA ALA A 332 -6.66 25.56 16.43
C ALA A 332 -6.61 24.14 17.05
N SER A 333 -5.94 23.19 16.41
CA SER A 333 -5.63 21.85 16.93
C SER A 333 -4.51 21.89 17.97
N GLN A 334 -3.48 22.70 17.75
CA GLN A 334 -2.34 22.93 18.66
C GLN A 334 -2.80 23.62 19.95
N GLN A 335 -3.61 24.68 19.85
CA GLN A 335 -4.20 25.36 21.01
C GLN A 335 -5.08 24.43 21.88
N ARG A 336 -5.78 23.47 21.25
CA ARG A 336 -6.61 22.47 21.95
C ARG A 336 -5.78 21.35 22.58
N ALA A 337 -4.65 20.96 21.99
CA ALA A 337 -3.72 19.99 22.56
C ALA A 337 -3.04 20.54 23.82
N GLU A 338 -2.61 21.81 23.79
CA GLU A 338 -2.02 22.53 24.93
C GLU A 338 -3.03 22.71 26.08
N ALA A 339 -4.28 23.06 25.76
CA ALA A 339 -5.35 23.23 26.75
C ALA A 339 -5.73 21.92 27.47
N ASN A 340 -5.47 20.76 26.85
CA ASN A 340 -5.77 19.43 27.39
C ASN A 340 -4.55 18.74 28.05
N GLY A 341 -3.44 19.46 28.28
CA GLY A 341 -2.25 18.93 28.94
C GLY A 341 -1.51 17.84 28.13
N ARG A 342 -1.77 17.73 26.83
CA ARG A 342 -1.05 16.81 25.93
C ARG A 342 0.23 17.48 25.45
N ALA A 343 1.33 16.71 25.39
CA ALA A 343 2.59 17.23 24.87
C ALA A 343 2.41 17.63 23.40
N VAL A 344 2.45 18.94 23.12
CA VAL A 344 2.64 19.43 21.76
C VAL A 344 4.07 19.10 21.36
N PRO A 345 4.29 18.36 20.27
CA PRO A 345 5.62 17.89 19.95
C PRO A 345 6.52 19.08 19.61
N GLN A 346 7.76 19.06 20.12
CA GLN A 346 8.65 20.24 20.14
C GLN A 346 9.02 20.77 18.76
N TRP A 347 8.89 20.03 17.66
CA TRP A 347 9.02 20.56 16.29
C TRP A 347 7.99 21.66 15.93
N TYR A 348 6.86 21.74 16.63
CA TYR A 348 5.89 22.85 16.55
C TYR A 348 6.15 23.98 17.57
N SER A 349 7.16 23.86 18.42
CA SER A 349 7.62 24.96 19.31
C SER A 349 9.09 25.30 19.11
N ASP A 350 9.81 24.53 18.28
CA ASP A 350 11.15 24.78 17.78
C ASP A 350 11.06 25.82 16.66
N PRO A 351 11.51 27.06 16.91
CA PRO A 351 11.39 28.13 15.94
C PRO A 351 12.17 27.86 14.65
N ALA A 352 13.21 27.02 14.68
CA ALA A 352 14.00 26.67 13.51
C ALA A 352 13.28 25.63 12.63
N MET A 353 12.62 24.63 13.21
CA MET A 353 11.83 23.65 12.45
C MET A 353 10.50 24.23 11.94
N GLN A 354 9.84 25.10 12.72
CA GLN A 354 8.71 25.89 12.22
C GLN A 354 9.14 26.82 11.09
N ALA A 355 10.26 27.53 11.25
CA ALA A 355 10.82 28.34 10.17
C ALA A 355 11.28 27.49 8.98
N ALA A 356 11.68 26.23 9.17
CA ALA A 356 12.02 25.31 8.08
C ALA A 356 10.81 24.86 7.29
N LEU A 357 9.76 24.44 7.99
CA LEU A 357 8.49 24.00 7.41
C LEU A 357 7.80 25.19 6.73
N GLU A 358 7.73 26.33 7.41
CA GLU A 358 7.22 27.58 6.84
C GLU A 358 8.10 28.10 5.73
N ALA A 359 9.43 28.06 5.80
CA ALA A 359 10.28 28.48 4.70
C ALA A 359 10.26 27.49 3.54
N ALA A 360 10.05 26.20 3.77
CA ALA A 360 9.88 25.21 2.70
C ALA A 360 8.54 25.42 1.99
N VAL A 361 7.46 25.61 2.74
CA VAL A 361 6.12 25.92 2.21
C VAL A 361 6.09 27.30 1.55
N LYS A 362 6.69 28.33 2.18
CA LYS A 362 6.74 29.71 1.69
C LYS A 362 7.74 29.91 0.57
N ALA A 363 8.86 29.21 0.52
CA ALA A 363 9.75 29.23 -0.65
C ALA A 363 9.09 28.50 -1.82
N GLN A 364 8.39 27.38 -1.58
CA GLN A 364 7.59 26.73 -2.62
C GLN A 364 6.48 27.65 -3.16
N TRP A 365 5.84 28.46 -2.31
CA TRP A 365 4.79 29.40 -2.70
C TRP A 365 5.33 30.71 -3.29
N ALA A 366 6.45 31.24 -2.80
CA ALA A 366 7.10 32.44 -3.32
C ALA A 366 7.79 32.20 -4.67
N ILE A 367 8.34 31.01 -4.91
CA ILE A 367 8.85 30.61 -6.22
C ILE A 367 7.68 30.47 -7.22
N ALA A 368 6.56 29.88 -6.79
CA ALA A 368 5.35 29.78 -7.63
C ALA A 368 4.76 31.17 -7.98
N ASP A 369 4.70 32.10 -7.03
CA ASP A 369 4.24 33.48 -7.28
C ASP A 369 5.23 34.28 -8.14
N ALA A 370 6.54 34.12 -7.94
CA ALA A 370 7.58 34.79 -8.73
C ALA A 370 7.59 34.31 -10.20
N LEU A 371 7.36 33.01 -10.44
CA LEU A 371 7.21 32.42 -11.78
C LEU A 371 5.98 32.94 -12.53
N VAL A 372 4.93 33.34 -11.80
CA VAL A 372 3.69 33.93 -12.38
C VAL A 372 3.89 35.41 -12.74
N GLN A 373 4.75 36.14 -12.02
CA GLN A 373 4.93 37.58 -12.24
C GLN A 373 6.05 37.92 -13.23
N GLU A 374 7.21 37.25 -13.18
CA GLU A 374 8.35 37.54 -14.09
C GLU A 374 9.10 36.25 -14.48
N PRO A 375 8.58 35.43 -15.41
CA PRO A 375 9.11 34.09 -15.75
C PRO A 375 10.55 34.09 -16.28
N ASP A 376 11.03 35.20 -16.86
CA ASP A 376 12.35 35.30 -17.48
C ASP A 376 13.47 35.80 -16.52
N ARG A 377 13.13 36.07 -15.25
CA ARG A 377 14.05 36.73 -14.29
C ARG A 377 14.43 35.90 -13.08
N VAL A 378 14.00 34.64 -12.99
CA VAL A 378 14.38 33.77 -11.87
C VAL A 378 15.84 33.30 -12.06
N PRO A 379 16.78 33.65 -11.16
CA PRO A 379 18.16 33.19 -11.27
C PRO A 379 18.22 31.67 -11.17
N ALA A 380 19.03 31.01 -12.01
CA ALA A 380 19.20 29.55 -12.03
C ALA A 380 19.53 28.91 -10.66
N GLN A 381 20.02 29.72 -9.70
CA GLN A 381 20.28 29.29 -8.32
C GLN A 381 19.03 29.06 -7.46
N ALA A 382 17.84 29.56 -7.83
CA ALA A 382 16.58 29.28 -7.14
C ALA A 382 15.93 27.94 -7.56
N LEU A 383 16.51 27.26 -8.57
CA LEU A 383 15.97 26.05 -9.20
C LEU A 383 16.83 24.79 -8.95
N GLU A 384 17.86 24.85 -8.11
CA GLU A 384 18.79 23.73 -7.88
C GLU A 384 18.96 23.43 -6.38
N PRO A 385 19.55 22.28 -6.00
CA PRO A 385 18.94 21.05 -5.50
C PRO A 385 18.32 21.15 -4.09
N ASN A 386 18.35 22.34 -3.47
CA ASN A 386 18.02 22.68 -2.09
C ASN A 386 17.05 23.87 -1.97
N GLY A 387 16.28 24.20 -3.02
CA GLY A 387 15.47 25.43 -3.10
C GLY A 387 14.41 25.67 -1.99
N THR A 388 14.17 24.71 -1.10
CA THR A 388 13.27 24.82 0.06
C THR A 388 13.92 24.46 1.40
N ASN A 389 15.23 24.24 1.45
CA ASN A 389 15.96 23.86 2.67
C ASN A 389 16.98 24.94 3.12
N PRO A 390 16.52 26.16 3.48
CA PRO A 390 17.42 27.26 3.87
C PRO A 390 18.19 26.99 5.17
N LEU A 391 17.93 25.86 5.85
CA LEU A 391 18.50 25.48 7.12
C LEU A 391 19.44 24.26 7.04
N GLY A 392 19.62 23.67 5.85
CA GLY A 392 20.49 22.51 5.67
C GLY A 392 20.03 21.24 6.40
N LEU A 393 18.72 21.10 6.61
CA LEU A 393 18.12 19.93 7.22
C LEU A 393 18.29 18.68 6.35
N ASP A 394 18.24 17.53 6.98
CA ASP A 394 18.33 16.26 6.28
C ASP A 394 17.10 16.00 5.38
N PRO A 395 17.29 15.54 4.12
CA PRO A 395 16.19 15.32 3.19
C PRO A 395 15.14 14.32 3.66
N MET A 396 15.54 13.24 4.35
CA MET A 396 14.62 12.24 4.88
C MET A 396 13.70 12.83 5.95
N PHE A 397 14.24 13.68 6.83
CA PHE A 397 13.44 14.35 7.86
C PHE A 397 12.56 15.46 7.29
N LEU A 398 13.00 16.14 6.23
CA LEU A 398 12.14 17.10 5.52
C LEU A 398 10.94 16.39 4.87
N ALA A 399 11.16 15.25 4.22
CA ALA A 399 10.10 14.42 3.67
C ALA A 399 9.18 13.87 4.78
N ALA A 400 9.77 13.37 5.88
CA ALA A 400 9.01 12.91 7.04
C ALA A 400 8.19 14.02 7.69
N ALA A 401 8.67 15.27 7.74
CA ALA A 401 7.86 16.39 8.25
C ALA A 401 6.67 16.68 7.34
N TYR A 402 6.86 16.60 6.01
CA TYR A 402 5.81 16.86 5.03
C TYR A 402 4.72 15.79 4.99
N TYR A 403 5.09 14.51 5.05
CA TYR A 403 4.16 13.38 5.06
C TYR A 403 3.66 13.05 6.47
N GLY A 404 4.54 13.14 7.47
CA GLY A 404 4.20 12.89 8.86
C GLY A 404 3.31 13.97 9.46
N SER A 405 3.28 15.21 8.94
CA SER A 405 2.24 16.17 9.33
C SER A 405 0.86 15.73 8.87
N MET A 406 0.75 15.10 7.69
CA MET A 406 -0.51 14.54 7.19
C MET A 406 -0.96 13.39 8.10
N ALA A 407 -0.06 12.44 8.35
CA ALA A 407 -0.37 11.30 9.20
C ALA A 407 -0.66 11.72 10.65
N TRP A 408 0.07 12.70 11.22
CA TRP A 408 -0.15 13.26 12.57
C TRP A 408 -1.56 13.81 12.75
N GLU A 409 -2.00 14.66 11.83
CA GLU A 409 -3.35 15.18 11.84
C GLU A 409 -4.39 14.05 11.72
N SER A 410 -4.02 12.90 11.14
CA SER A 410 -4.90 11.73 10.99
C SER A 410 -5.16 11.05 12.32
N GLU A 411 -4.13 10.79 13.11
CA GLU A 411 -4.29 9.96 14.31
C GLU A 411 -4.58 10.77 15.58
N MET A 412 -4.09 12.01 15.68
CA MET A 412 -4.36 12.86 16.85
C MET A 412 -5.86 13.13 17.07
N ALA A 413 -6.62 13.20 15.98
CA ALA A 413 -8.07 13.37 16.03
C ALA A 413 -8.83 12.06 16.34
N GLU A 414 -8.23 10.89 16.06
CA GLU A 414 -8.75 9.59 16.50
C GLU A 414 -8.72 9.47 18.03
N GLU A 415 -7.62 9.89 18.67
CA GLU A 415 -7.46 9.87 20.13
C GLU A 415 -8.19 11.01 20.88
N GLY A 416 -8.87 11.93 20.18
CA GLY A 416 -9.28 13.23 20.71
C GLY A 416 -10.77 13.63 20.60
N TYR A 417 -11.65 12.86 19.96
CA TYR A 417 -13.06 13.27 19.85
C TYR A 417 -14.08 12.12 19.73
N THR A 418 -14.83 11.93 20.82
CA THR A 418 -16.29 11.83 20.76
C THR A 418 -16.82 12.94 21.63
N ASP A 419 -17.39 14.00 21.07
CA ASP A 419 -18.38 14.77 21.82
C ASP A 419 -19.67 13.92 21.83
N PRO A 420 -20.08 13.36 22.97
CA PRO A 420 -21.31 12.58 23.06
C PRO A 420 -22.57 13.45 22.89
N ASN A 421 -22.44 14.79 22.88
CA ASN A 421 -23.53 15.76 22.73
C ASN A 421 -23.49 16.54 21.40
N ASN A 422 -22.50 16.32 20.54
CA ASN A 422 -22.43 16.88 19.19
C ASN A 422 -22.03 15.77 18.21
N PRO A 423 -23.00 15.00 17.69
CA PRO A 423 -22.74 14.12 16.56
C PRO A 423 -22.35 15.03 15.40
N GLN A 424 -21.04 15.19 15.15
CA GLN A 424 -20.59 16.03 14.04
C GLN A 424 -21.30 15.53 12.79
N ALA A 425 -22.13 16.41 12.21
CA ALA A 425 -22.79 16.13 10.95
C ALA A 425 -21.72 15.70 9.93
N PRO A 426 -22.02 14.75 9.03
CA PRO A 426 -21.08 14.30 8.01
C PRO A 426 -20.41 15.50 7.36
N ALA A 427 -19.08 15.56 7.45
CA ALA A 427 -18.28 16.61 6.84
C ALA A 427 -18.38 16.42 5.34
N THR A 428 -19.42 16.95 4.70
CA THR A 428 -19.77 16.58 3.32
C THR A 428 -19.11 17.54 2.33
N ALA A 429 -18.29 17.01 1.43
CA ALA A 429 -17.70 17.78 0.34
C ALA A 429 -18.78 18.42 -0.56
N ALA A 430 -18.46 19.56 -1.17
CA ALA A 430 -19.38 20.25 -2.08
C ALA A 430 -19.82 19.30 -3.21
N SER A 431 -21.12 19.27 -3.52
CA SER A 431 -21.67 18.39 -4.57
C SER A 431 -20.96 18.63 -5.91
N GLY A 432 -20.55 17.54 -6.55
CA GLY A 432 -19.81 17.59 -7.81
C GLY A 432 -18.34 18.03 -7.68
N SER A 433 -17.81 18.22 -6.47
CA SER A 433 -16.35 18.24 -6.26
C SER A 433 -15.73 16.87 -6.57
N LEU A 434 -14.40 16.84 -6.66
CA LEU A 434 -13.67 15.60 -6.86
C LEU A 434 -13.78 14.69 -5.62
N GLU A 435 -13.69 15.26 -4.42
CA GLU A 435 -13.89 14.56 -3.16
C GLU A 435 -15.29 13.93 -3.10
N SER A 436 -16.32 14.70 -3.45
CA SER A 436 -17.69 14.18 -3.55
C SER A 436 -17.77 12.98 -4.50
N TYR A 437 -17.15 13.07 -5.69
CA TYR A 437 -17.10 11.99 -6.66
C TYR A 437 -16.39 10.73 -6.13
N LEU A 438 -15.23 10.89 -5.49
CA LEU A 438 -14.47 9.78 -4.90
C LEU A 438 -15.27 9.05 -3.80
N TYR A 439 -16.19 9.74 -3.15
CA TYR A 439 -17.11 9.17 -2.16
C TYR A 439 -18.52 8.90 -2.73
N GLY A 440 -18.59 8.51 -4.00
CA GLY A 440 -19.84 8.06 -4.62
C GLY A 440 -20.89 9.16 -4.72
N ASN A 441 -20.47 10.40 -4.92
CA ASN A 441 -21.31 11.61 -4.86
C ASN A 441 -21.93 11.85 -3.48
N ASN A 442 -21.13 11.75 -2.42
CA ASN A 442 -21.53 11.93 -1.02
C ASN A 442 -22.59 10.92 -0.52
N VAL A 443 -22.63 9.72 -1.10
CA VAL A 443 -23.53 8.66 -0.61
C VAL A 443 -23.09 8.16 0.78
N VAL A 444 -21.81 8.34 1.09
CA VAL A 444 -21.27 8.25 2.45
C VAL A 444 -20.54 9.55 2.81
N ASP A 445 -20.09 9.68 4.06
CA ASP A 445 -19.28 10.80 4.50
C ASP A 445 -18.03 10.96 3.61
N SER A 446 -17.89 12.12 2.98
CA SER A 446 -16.85 12.39 2.01
C SER A 446 -15.71 13.25 2.55
N GLY A 447 -15.79 13.68 3.81
CA GLY A 447 -14.87 14.65 4.38
C GLY A 447 -14.99 16.02 3.73
N THR A 448 -14.27 16.99 4.29
CA THR A 448 -14.10 18.30 3.63
C THR A 448 -12.72 18.41 2.99
N SER A 449 -12.61 19.19 1.92
CA SER A 449 -11.31 19.48 1.29
C SER A 449 -10.30 20.09 2.28
N SER A 450 -10.79 20.87 3.26
CA SER A 450 -9.99 21.45 4.33
C SER A 450 -9.51 20.45 5.39
N ALA A 451 -10.26 19.36 5.63
CA ALA A 451 -9.88 18.33 6.59
C ALA A 451 -9.00 17.23 5.96
N MET A 452 -9.21 16.98 4.66
CA MET A 452 -8.50 15.95 3.89
C MET A 452 -7.23 16.50 3.22
N PHE A 453 -6.24 16.90 4.01
CA PHE A 453 -4.94 17.36 3.52
C PHE A 453 -5.05 18.49 2.47
N PRO A 454 -5.22 19.74 2.92
CA PRO A 454 -5.30 20.90 2.04
C PRO A 454 -4.13 21.00 1.05
N GLY A 455 -4.42 21.42 -0.18
CA GLY A 455 -3.40 21.66 -1.19
C GLY A 455 -2.65 20.41 -1.68
N LYS A 456 -3.27 19.23 -1.59
CA LYS A 456 -2.74 17.97 -2.14
C LYS A 456 -3.54 17.52 -3.34
N ASP A 457 -2.87 16.90 -4.31
CA ASP A 457 -3.54 16.18 -5.39
C ASP A 457 -4.40 15.04 -4.86
N ARG A 458 -5.54 14.78 -5.51
CA ARG A 458 -6.43 13.68 -5.13
C ARG A 458 -6.16 12.45 -5.98
N VAL A 459 -5.96 12.66 -7.28
CA VAL A 459 -5.65 11.62 -8.28
C VAL A 459 -4.30 11.89 -8.94
N ARG A 460 -3.51 10.83 -9.14
CA ARG A 460 -2.14 10.78 -9.66
C ARG A 460 -2.01 9.64 -10.70
N PHE A 461 -2.80 9.66 -11.76
CA PHE A 461 -2.82 8.57 -12.74
C PHE A 461 -1.59 8.60 -13.66
N VAL A 462 -0.81 7.52 -13.68
CA VAL A 462 0.37 7.37 -14.56
C VAL A 462 0.08 6.37 -15.69
N SER A 463 0.50 6.73 -16.91
CA SER A 463 0.38 5.87 -18.10
C SER A 463 1.38 6.30 -19.19
N ARG A 464 1.73 5.39 -20.11
CA ARG A 464 2.42 5.79 -21.36
C ARG A 464 1.42 6.31 -22.39
N VAL A 465 1.91 7.24 -23.20
CA VAL A 465 1.20 7.73 -24.38
C VAL A 465 1.21 6.65 -25.46
N LYS A 466 0.03 6.15 -25.82
CA LYS A 466 -0.18 5.20 -26.91
C LYS A 466 -0.30 5.88 -28.27
N SER A 467 -1.01 7.00 -28.35
CA SER A 467 -1.12 7.80 -29.58
C SER A 467 -1.32 9.29 -29.27
N VAL A 468 -0.89 10.14 -30.20
CA VAL A 468 -1.08 11.59 -30.15
C VAL A 468 -1.73 12.02 -31.45
N GLY A 469 -2.79 12.82 -31.38
CA GLY A 469 -3.45 13.39 -32.55
C GLY A 469 -3.87 14.83 -32.34
N ASN A 470 -4.63 15.41 -33.26
CA ASN A 470 -4.98 16.82 -33.20
C ASN A 470 -5.86 17.14 -31.97
N GLY A 471 -5.25 17.69 -30.92
CA GLY A 471 -5.89 18.06 -29.65
C GLY A 471 -6.27 16.88 -28.75
N TYR A 472 -5.67 15.69 -28.91
CA TYR A 472 -5.88 14.58 -27.96
C TYR A 472 -4.60 13.79 -27.69
N VAL A 473 -4.59 13.14 -26.52
CA VAL A 473 -3.62 12.13 -26.10
C VAL A 473 -4.38 10.85 -25.76
N GLU A 474 -3.94 9.72 -26.29
CA GLU A 474 -4.43 8.38 -25.93
C GLU A 474 -3.42 7.70 -25.00
N PHE A 475 -3.89 7.17 -23.88
CA PHE A 475 -3.13 6.39 -22.92
C PHE A 475 -3.10 4.91 -23.30
N GLU A 476 -2.11 4.17 -22.82
CA GLU A 476 -2.03 2.72 -23.05
C GLU A 476 -3.01 1.90 -22.21
N ARG A 477 -3.56 2.50 -21.14
CA ARG A 477 -4.52 1.88 -20.23
C ARG A 477 -5.68 2.84 -19.95
N PRO A 478 -6.87 2.34 -19.62
CA PRO A 478 -8.05 3.16 -19.46
C PRO A 478 -7.95 4.02 -18.19
N LEU A 479 -8.66 5.14 -18.19
CA LEU A 479 -8.78 6.00 -17.02
C LEU A 479 -9.48 5.25 -15.88
N PRO A 480 -8.87 5.16 -14.68
CA PRO A 480 -9.51 4.55 -13.52
C PRO A 480 -10.62 5.42 -12.93
N TYR A 481 -10.71 6.69 -13.32
CA TYR A 481 -11.67 7.68 -12.81
C TYR A 481 -12.20 8.57 -13.94
N ASP A 482 -13.32 9.24 -13.64
CA ASP A 482 -13.74 10.37 -14.44
C ASP A 482 -12.72 11.50 -14.38
N VAL A 483 -12.62 12.23 -15.48
CA VAL A 483 -11.85 13.47 -15.59
C VAL A 483 -12.83 14.57 -15.95
N ARG A 484 -12.95 15.58 -15.11
CA ARG A 484 -13.86 16.71 -15.34
C ARG A 484 -13.06 18.01 -15.35
N THR A 485 -13.28 18.85 -16.36
CA THR A 485 -12.53 20.12 -16.51
C THR A 485 -12.72 21.07 -15.33
N LYS A 486 -13.87 21.00 -14.64
CA LYS A 486 -14.13 21.74 -13.40
C LYS A 486 -13.20 21.36 -12.22
N TRP A 487 -12.52 20.22 -12.29
CA TRP A 487 -11.52 19.79 -11.31
C TRP A 487 -10.10 20.21 -11.73
N GLU A 488 -9.99 21.04 -12.77
CA GLU A 488 -8.73 21.58 -13.31
C GLU A 488 -7.63 20.52 -13.54
N PRO A 489 -7.93 19.40 -14.24
CA PRO A 489 -6.95 18.36 -14.49
C PRO A 489 -5.81 18.86 -15.39
N VAL A 490 -4.60 18.41 -15.07
CA VAL A 490 -3.38 18.79 -15.77
C VAL A 490 -2.54 17.56 -16.11
N LEU A 491 -1.96 17.55 -17.30
CA LEU A 491 -1.09 16.47 -17.75
C LEU A 491 0.38 16.91 -17.66
N HIS A 492 1.17 16.14 -16.92
CA HIS A 492 2.59 16.38 -16.69
C HIS A 492 3.44 15.28 -17.33
N ARG A 493 4.70 15.60 -17.63
CA ARG A 493 5.73 14.59 -17.85
C ARG A 493 5.92 13.81 -16.56
N PHE A 494 5.94 12.48 -16.65
CA PHE A 494 6.36 11.66 -15.53
C PHE A 494 7.90 11.69 -15.44
N ALA A 495 8.42 12.50 -14.52
CA ALA A 495 9.85 12.76 -14.36
C ALA A 495 10.27 12.62 -12.88
N PRO A 496 10.22 11.40 -12.32
CA PRO A 496 10.73 11.13 -10.98
C PRO A 496 12.23 11.44 -10.91
N SER A 497 12.67 12.02 -9.79
CA SER A 497 14.06 12.43 -9.57
C SER A 497 14.96 11.29 -9.07
N LEU A 498 14.37 10.23 -8.52
CA LEU A 498 15.05 9.03 -8.06
C LEU A 498 14.32 7.80 -8.57
N VAL A 499 15.05 6.94 -9.28
CA VAL A 499 14.53 5.68 -9.80
C VAL A 499 15.49 4.49 -9.66
N GLU A 500 14.92 3.29 -9.71
CA GLU A 500 15.67 2.03 -9.84
C GLU A 500 16.65 1.73 -8.71
N SER A 501 16.34 2.15 -7.48
CA SER A 501 17.13 1.89 -6.27
C SER A 501 16.41 0.96 -5.30
N GLY A 502 17.13 0.33 -4.37
CA GLY A 502 16.47 -0.62 -3.47
C GLY A 502 17.25 -1.04 -2.22
N PHE A 503 16.51 -1.67 -1.31
CA PHE A 503 17.02 -2.32 -0.11
C PHE A 503 16.74 -3.82 -0.17
N GLU A 504 17.75 -4.67 0.03
CA GLU A 504 17.61 -6.11 -0.17
C GLU A 504 18.36 -6.97 0.85
N GLY A 505 17.73 -8.06 1.32
CA GLY A 505 18.45 -9.23 1.87
C GLY A 505 19.12 -9.02 3.23
N PHE A 506 18.47 -8.34 4.17
CA PHE A 506 18.99 -8.14 5.53
C PHE A 506 17.85 -8.07 6.57
N SER A 507 18.19 -8.25 7.84
CA SER A 507 17.28 -7.95 8.95
C SER A 507 17.64 -6.63 9.62
N MET A 508 16.63 -5.90 10.06
CA MET A 508 16.73 -4.72 10.92
C MET A 508 16.25 -5.13 12.31
N VAL A 509 17.13 -5.03 13.29
CA VAL A 509 16.87 -5.45 14.67
C VAL A 509 17.00 -4.24 15.58
N PHE A 510 15.89 -3.82 16.16
CA PHE A 510 15.81 -2.70 17.07
C PHE A 510 15.96 -3.17 18.52
N ASP A 511 16.53 -2.32 19.37
CA ASP A 511 16.47 -2.55 20.80
C ASP A 511 15.01 -2.52 21.27
N TRP A 512 14.65 -3.54 22.04
CA TRP A 512 13.29 -3.69 22.54
C TRP A 512 12.89 -2.50 23.40
N SER A 513 11.68 -1.97 23.16
CA SER A 513 11.04 -0.96 24.00
C SER A 513 9.57 -1.29 24.22
N ALA A 514 9.00 -0.86 25.35
CA ALA A 514 7.58 -1.03 25.60
C ALA A 514 6.75 -0.10 24.69
N TYR A 515 5.54 -0.55 24.34
CA TYR A 515 4.57 0.22 23.55
C TYR A 515 3.28 0.37 24.37
N PRO A 516 3.15 1.44 25.18
CA PRO A 516 2.03 1.57 26.12
C PRO A 516 0.73 2.10 25.48
N ASP A 517 0.84 3.07 24.58
CA ASP A 517 -0.29 3.76 23.94
C ASP A 517 -0.06 3.96 22.44
N HIS A 518 -1.14 4.10 21.67
CA HIS A 518 -1.15 4.05 20.20
C HIS A 518 -0.13 4.99 19.56
N LEU A 519 -0.03 6.24 20.02
CA LEU A 519 0.91 7.20 19.43
C LEU A 519 2.24 7.35 20.20
N SER A 520 2.46 6.54 21.23
CA SER A 520 3.61 6.64 22.15
C SER A 520 4.82 5.82 21.69
N VAL A 521 5.27 6.04 20.45
CA VAL A 521 6.48 5.39 19.90
C VAL A 521 7.66 6.34 19.81
N ASN A 522 8.87 5.81 20.04
CA ASN A 522 10.11 6.58 20.08
C ASN A 522 10.87 6.55 18.74
N GLY A 523 10.36 5.82 17.75
CA GLY A 523 10.91 5.83 16.40
C GLY A 523 11.92 4.73 16.14
N ASN A 524 11.63 3.51 16.57
CA ASN A 524 12.24 2.30 15.98
C ASN A 524 11.66 2.05 14.58
N ASN A 525 11.75 3.04 13.69
CA ASN A 525 11.16 2.99 12.35
C ASN A 525 12.17 2.38 11.37
N GLY A 526 11.76 1.33 10.66
CA GLY A 526 12.58 0.60 9.71
C GLY A 526 12.95 1.42 8.47
N ILE A 527 12.25 1.12 7.37
CA ILE A 527 12.56 1.66 6.04
C ILE A 527 11.54 2.73 5.67
N VAL A 528 12.03 3.85 5.14
CA VAL A 528 11.20 4.87 4.49
C VAL A 528 11.54 5.01 3.01
N LEU A 529 10.51 5.20 2.19
CA LEU A 529 10.62 5.45 0.77
C LEU A 529 9.82 6.72 0.44
N TYR A 530 10.51 7.79 0.04
CA TYR A 530 9.91 9.09 -0.23
C TYR A 530 10.17 9.57 -1.66
N ASP A 531 9.12 10.04 -2.34
CA ASP A 531 9.20 10.82 -3.59
C ASP A 531 10.08 10.19 -4.69
N MET A 532 9.86 8.91 -4.97
CA MET A 532 10.65 8.12 -5.91
C MET A 532 9.75 7.28 -6.84
N ALA A 533 10.34 6.69 -7.88
CA ALA A 533 9.63 5.70 -8.67
C ALA A 533 10.46 4.47 -9.00
N HIS A 534 9.83 3.36 -9.37
CA HIS A 534 10.54 2.15 -9.81
C HIS A 534 11.61 1.69 -8.79
N CYS A 535 11.33 1.74 -7.49
CA CYS A 535 12.25 1.24 -6.46
C CYS A 535 11.66 0.03 -5.76
N TRP A 536 12.42 -0.58 -4.86
CA TRP A 536 11.96 -1.77 -4.16
C TRP A 536 12.55 -1.96 -2.76
N VAL A 537 11.83 -2.75 -1.97
CA VAL A 537 12.31 -3.40 -0.75
C VAL A 537 12.09 -4.90 -0.93
N LYS A 538 13.14 -5.71 -0.77
CA LYS A 538 13.07 -7.15 -1.06
C LYS A 538 13.75 -7.98 0.01
N ASP A 539 13.08 -9.00 0.52
CA ASP A 539 13.65 -9.96 1.47
C ASP A 539 14.24 -9.27 2.72
N VAL A 540 13.41 -8.50 3.41
CA VAL A 540 13.80 -7.76 4.63
C VAL A 540 12.99 -8.24 5.81
N ARG A 541 13.65 -8.37 6.97
CA ARG A 541 12.99 -8.65 8.25
C ARG A 541 13.09 -7.45 9.18
N THR A 542 12.01 -7.07 9.84
CA THR A 542 12.06 -6.09 10.95
C THR A 542 11.77 -6.79 12.27
N VAL A 543 12.61 -6.57 13.27
CA VAL A 543 12.46 -7.10 14.64
C VAL A 543 12.35 -5.93 15.62
N ASP A 544 11.28 -5.88 16.40
CA ASP A 544 11.03 -4.85 17.43
C ASP A 544 10.87 -3.41 16.89
N ALA A 545 10.40 -3.30 15.65
CA ALA A 545 10.12 -2.02 15.02
C ALA A 545 8.81 -1.36 15.51
N ASP A 546 8.80 -0.03 15.54
CA ASP A 546 7.61 0.80 15.75
C ASP A 546 6.81 0.96 14.46
N ASN A 547 7.52 1.17 13.34
CA ASN A 547 6.99 1.14 11.99
C ASN A 547 7.90 0.28 11.10
N GLY A 548 7.35 -0.65 10.33
CA GLY A 548 8.13 -1.58 9.51
C GLY A 548 8.67 -0.93 8.23
N VAL A 549 7.81 -0.81 7.21
CA VAL A 549 8.14 -0.13 5.94
C VAL A 549 7.09 0.94 5.66
N ILE A 550 7.55 2.17 5.42
CA ILE A 550 6.73 3.32 5.09
C ILE A 550 7.05 3.77 3.67
N LEU A 551 6.03 3.93 2.84
CA LEU A 551 6.14 4.45 1.49
C LEU A 551 5.23 5.66 1.35
N SER A 552 5.79 6.82 0.99
CA SER A 552 5.00 8.01 0.68
C SER A 552 5.44 8.74 -0.58
N GLY A 553 4.49 9.16 -1.42
CA GLY A 553 4.79 9.87 -2.66
C GLY A 553 5.44 9.02 -3.76
N GLY A 554 5.38 7.68 -3.65
CA GLY A 554 6.03 6.77 -4.58
C GLY A 554 5.16 6.32 -5.75
N ASP A 555 5.80 5.96 -6.88
CA ASP A 555 5.17 5.40 -8.08
C ASP A 555 5.85 4.08 -8.51
N PHE A 556 5.11 3.04 -8.90
CA PHE A 556 5.68 1.78 -9.45
C PHE A 556 6.70 1.11 -8.51
N VAL A 557 6.34 0.91 -7.24
CA VAL A 557 7.22 0.38 -6.20
C VAL A 557 6.83 -1.05 -5.85
N THR A 558 7.81 -1.93 -5.64
CA THR A 558 7.56 -3.27 -5.09
C THR A 558 8.18 -3.45 -3.71
N ILE A 559 7.37 -3.79 -2.72
CA ILE A 559 7.79 -4.27 -1.41
C ILE A 559 7.48 -5.76 -1.37
N THR A 560 8.49 -6.63 -1.23
CA THR A 560 8.26 -8.08 -1.25
C THR A 560 9.16 -8.90 -0.35
N GLY A 561 8.65 -10.01 0.18
CA GLY A 561 9.43 -10.86 1.08
C GLY A 561 9.68 -10.21 2.44
N VAL A 562 8.78 -9.34 2.89
CA VAL A 562 8.91 -8.64 4.17
C VAL A 562 8.28 -9.44 5.29
N ASP A 563 9.04 -9.74 6.33
CA ASP A 563 8.51 -10.38 7.53
C ASP A 563 8.74 -9.53 8.78
N THR A 564 7.73 -9.45 9.64
CA THR A 564 7.77 -8.63 10.86
C THR A 564 7.70 -9.50 12.09
N GLN A 565 8.58 -9.23 13.06
CA GLN A 565 8.71 -10.01 14.28
C GLN A 565 8.88 -9.10 15.49
N PHE A 566 8.55 -9.64 16.66
CA PHE A 566 8.91 -9.05 17.94
C PHE A 566 9.65 -10.09 18.76
N SER A 567 10.72 -9.69 19.44
CA SER A 567 11.48 -10.61 20.29
C SER A 567 10.67 -11.07 21.51
N ARG A 568 9.72 -10.22 21.95
CA ARG A 568 8.73 -10.48 23.00
C ARG A 568 7.61 -9.44 22.92
N LYS A 569 6.47 -9.69 23.58
CA LYS A 569 5.35 -8.75 23.64
C LYS A 569 5.82 -7.35 24.07
N ARG A 570 5.47 -6.33 23.28
CA ARG A 570 5.77 -4.91 23.50
C ARG A 570 4.57 -4.16 24.07
N GLY A 571 3.36 -4.55 23.69
CA GLY A 571 2.12 -3.92 24.12
C GLY A 571 1.94 -3.93 25.63
N THR A 572 1.90 -2.74 26.23
CA THR A 572 1.51 -2.50 27.63
C THR A 572 0.35 -1.50 27.65
N GLY A 573 -0.22 -1.16 28.81
CA GLY A 573 -1.30 -0.16 28.88
C GLY A 573 -2.45 -0.45 27.92
N SER A 574 -2.86 0.57 27.14
CA SER A 574 -3.97 0.46 26.20
C SER A 574 -3.64 -0.42 24.98
N MET A 575 -2.36 -0.56 24.60
CA MET A 575 -1.91 -1.49 23.55
C MET A 575 -1.86 -2.93 24.05
N GLY A 576 -1.53 -3.13 25.32
CA GLY A 576 -1.53 -4.42 25.99
C GLY A 576 -2.92 -5.07 26.00
N SER A 577 -3.97 -4.27 26.28
CA SER A 577 -5.37 -4.70 26.21
C SER A 577 -5.85 -5.04 24.80
N ARG A 578 -5.24 -4.44 23.77
CA ARG A 578 -5.53 -4.72 22.35
C ARG A 578 -4.66 -5.85 21.77
N ASP A 579 -3.68 -6.31 22.54
CA ASP A 579 -2.66 -7.28 22.14
C ASP A 579 -1.83 -6.85 20.92
N VAL A 580 -1.50 -5.56 20.87
CA VAL A 580 -0.79 -4.91 19.76
C VAL A 580 0.66 -4.59 20.15
N ASN A 581 1.61 -4.72 19.21
CA ASN A 581 3.05 -4.63 19.48
C ASN A 581 3.83 -3.58 18.66
N GLY A 582 3.22 -3.00 17.64
CA GLY A 582 3.80 -1.92 16.84
C GLY A 582 2.70 -1.03 16.25
N HIS A 583 3.10 0.07 15.61
CA HIS A 583 2.17 1.04 15.03
C HIS A 583 1.74 0.62 13.61
N HIS A 584 2.55 0.84 12.57
CA HIS A 584 2.30 0.34 11.21
C HIS A 584 3.31 -0.72 10.75
N ALA A 585 2.86 -1.89 10.28
CA ALA A 585 3.76 -2.88 9.69
C ALA A 585 4.17 -2.49 8.26
N LEU A 586 3.19 -2.37 7.35
CA LEU A 586 3.40 -2.06 5.94
C LEU A 586 2.48 -0.89 5.53
N TRP A 587 3.04 0.31 5.47
CA TRP A 587 2.30 1.55 5.30
C TRP A 587 2.55 2.19 3.94
N THR A 588 1.46 2.37 3.18
CA THR A 588 1.45 3.09 1.91
C THR A 588 0.59 4.34 2.02
N SER A 589 1.16 5.50 1.68
CA SER A 589 0.51 6.80 1.82
C SER A 589 0.77 7.68 0.60
N TYR A 590 -0.24 8.35 0.06
CA TYR A 590 -0.06 9.33 -1.02
C TYR A 590 0.77 8.80 -2.22
N CYS A 591 0.56 7.54 -2.59
CA CYS A 591 1.34 6.83 -3.61
C CYS A 591 0.46 6.22 -4.70
N THR A 592 1.06 5.71 -5.77
CA THR A 592 0.30 4.95 -6.78
C THR A 592 1.09 3.82 -7.46
N ASN A 593 0.36 2.81 -7.96
CA ASN A 593 0.92 1.64 -8.64
C ASN A 593 1.97 0.91 -7.76
N VAL A 594 1.66 0.73 -6.49
CA VAL A 594 2.52 0.05 -5.51
C VAL A 594 2.08 -1.40 -5.37
N LEU A 595 3.03 -2.33 -5.32
CA LEU A 595 2.80 -3.74 -4.99
C LEU A 595 3.50 -4.10 -3.69
N VAL A 596 2.73 -4.53 -2.70
CA VAL A 596 3.21 -5.15 -1.46
C VAL A 596 2.83 -6.62 -1.50
N THR A 597 3.80 -7.54 -1.57
CA THR A 597 3.50 -8.97 -1.78
C THR A 597 4.45 -9.94 -1.09
N ASN A 598 4.02 -11.15 -0.78
CA ASN A 598 4.82 -12.15 -0.06
C ASN A 598 5.28 -11.63 1.30
N PHE A 599 4.33 -11.24 2.16
CA PHE A 599 4.61 -10.74 3.50
C PHE A 599 4.12 -11.69 4.60
N ASP A 600 4.78 -11.65 5.76
CA ASP A 600 4.43 -12.43 6.96
C ASP A 600 4.39 -11.51 8.20
N ILE A 601 3.20 -11.32 8.76
CA ILE A 601 2.95 -10.48 9.94
C ILE A 601 2.68 -11.38 11.16
N ALA A 602 3.76 -11.81 11.80
CA ALA A 602 3.73 -12.84 12.84
C ALA A 602 3.06 -12.40 14.16
N TRP A 603 2.85 -11.09 14.35
CA TRP A 603 2.28 -10.49 15.55
C TRP A 603 1.36 -9.33 15.17
N ARG A 604 0.37 -9.01 16.00
CA ARG A 604 -0.56 -7.91 15.73
C ARG A 604 0.14 -6.55 15.82
N TRP A 605 -0.01 -5.75 14.78
CA TRP A 605 0.27 -4.32 14.76
C TRP A 605 -1.01 -3.52 14.97
N TYR A 606 -0.94 -2.24 15.32
CA TYR A 606 -2.17 -1.44 15.40
C TYR A 606 -2.79 -1.37 14.00
N HIS A 607 -1.91 -1.13 13.02
CA HIS A 607 -2.19 -1.17 11.60
C HIS A 607 -1.23 -2.13 10.89
N ASP A 608 -1.74 -3.22 10.33
CA ASP A 608 -0.93 -4.21 9.62
C ASP A 608 -0.68 -3.74 8.17
N LEU A 609 -1.76 -3.56 7.40
CA LEU A 609 -1.71 -3.20 5.98
C LEU A 609 -2.44 -1.87 5.76
N SER A 610 -1.69 -0.76 5.75
CA SER A 610 -2.29 0.58 5.68
C SER A 610 -2.25 1.16 4.28
N VAL A 611 -3.43 1.55 3.79
CA VAL A 611 -3.58 2.56 2.74
C VAL A 611 -4.05 3.85 3.40
N ASP A 612 -3.28 4.91 3.18
CA ASP A 612 -3.48 6.22 3.80
C ASP A 612 -3.39 7.36 2.76
N SER A 613 -4.02 8.50 3.05
CA SER A 613 -3.82 9.77 2.35
C SER A 613 -3.86 9.66 0.82
N PHE A 614 -5.02 9.34 0.27
CA PHE A 614 -5.21 9.17 -1.18
C PHE A 614 -4.31 8.11 -1.84
N ALA A 615 -3.73 7.16 -1.10
CA ALA A 615 -3.12 5.99 -1.71
C ALA A 615 -4.10 5.33 -2.70
N GLU A 616 -3.61 5.08 -3.92
CA GLU A 616 -4.44 4.59 -5.02
C GLU A 616 -3.71 3.60 -5.92
N SER A 617 -4.43 2.64 -6.51
CA SER A 617 -3.79 1.58 -7.30
C SER A 617 -2.66 0.86 -6.54
N THR A 618 -2.74 0.83 -5.21
CA THR A 618 -1.89 0.01 -4.34
C THR A 618 -2.48 -1.39 -4.23
N VAL A 619 -1.60 -2.38 -4.29
CA VAL A 619 -1.94 -3.80 -4.19
C VAL A 619 -1.24 -4.39 -2.98
N TYR A 620 -2.00 -5.00 -2.08
CA TYR A 620 -1.49 -5.96 -1.11
C TYR A 620 -1.87 -7.36 -1.60
N SER A 621 -0.89 -8.22 -1.83
CA SER A 621 -1.08 -9.52 -2.48
C SER A 621 -0.33 -10.64 -1.76
N SER A 622 -0.88 -11.86 -1.74
CA SER A 622 -0.15 -13.09 -1.38
C SER A 622 0.62 -12.98 -0.05
N GLY A 623 -0.09 -12.62 1.02
CA GLY A 623 0.51 -12.43 2.34
C GLY A 623 -0.30 -13.09 3.44
N LYS A 624 0.33 -13.22 4.62
CA LYS A 624 -0.30 -13.86 5.79
C LYS A 624 0.04 -13.14 7.09
N GLY A 625 -0.76 -13.37 8.12
CA GLY A 625 -0.45 -12.89 9.47
C GLY A 625 -1.31 -13.53 10.54
N VAL A 626 -1.08 -13.14 11.80
CA VAL A 626 -1.78 -13.75 12.95
C VAL A 626 -3.22 -13.27 13.11
N ASP A 627 -3.51 -12.01 12.77
CA ASP A 627 -4.84 -11.40 12.78
C ASP A 627 -4.81 -10.05 12.05
N ILE A 628 -4.79 -10.07 10.71
CA ILE A 628 -4.55 -8.90 9.87
C ILE A 628 -5.75 -7.93 9.86
N ASN A 629 -5.47 -6.62 9.91
CA ASN A 629 -6.38 -5.59 9.39
C ASN A 629 -5.88 -4.98 8.07
N ALA A 630 -6.80 -4.85 7.11
CA ALA A 630 -6.67 -3.98 5.95
C ALA A 630 -7.15 -2.59 6.35
N ASP A 631 -6.22 -1.77 6.79
CA ASP A 631 -6.48 -0.45 7.34
C ASP A 631 -6.66 0.58 6.22
N CYS A 632 -7.92 1.01 6.00
CA CYS A 632 -8.25 2.13 5.15
C CYS A 632 -8.36 3.40 5.99
N HIS A 633 -7.29 4.20 6.01
CA HIS A 633 -7.07 5.30 6.95
C HIS A 633 -7.82 6.60 6.59
N ARG A 634 -9.02 6.48 6.02
CA ARG A 634 -9.85 7.60 5.52
C ARG A 634 -9.11 8.44 4.46
N ALA A 635 -9.46 9.71 4.33
CA ALA A 635 -8.78 10.68 3.47
C ALA A 635 -8.65 10.24 2.00
N GLY A 636 -9.74 9.69 1.46
CA GLY A 636 -9.89 9.46 0.04
C GLY A 636 -9.01 8.33 -0.51
N VAL A 637 -8.64 7.34 0.28
CA VAL A 637 -7.96 6.13 -0.21
C VAL A 637 -8.91 5.34 -1.13
N HIS A 638 -8.50 5.10 -2.39
CA HIS A 638 -9.42 4.65 -3.44
C HIS A 638 -8.74 3.74 -4.46
N ASN A 639 -9.53 2.88 -5.11
CA ASN A 639 -9.06 2.00 -6.19
C ASN A 639 -7.82 1.15 -5.82
N ASN A 640 -7.76 0.65 -4.59
CA ASN A 640 -6.74 -0.28 -4.11
C ASN A 640 -7.25 -1.73 -4.13
N LEU A 641 -6.34 -2.70 -4.12
CA LEU A 641 -6.65 -4.13 -4.13
C LEU A 641 -5.96 -4.84 -2.97
N PHE A 642 -6.74 -5.57 -2.18
CA PHE A 642 -6.26 -6.54 -1.20
C PHE A 642 -6.62 -7.92 -1.74
N THR A 643 -5.63 -8.73 -2.13
CA THR A 643 -5.87 -9.99 -2.83
C THR A 643 -5.05 -11.16 -2.31
N ASN A 644 -5.64 -12.35 -2.17
CA ASN A 644 -4.94 -13.55 -1.71
C ASN A 644 -4.25 -13.35 -0.34
N ILE A 645 -5.02 -13.00 0.69
CA ILE A 645 -4.48 -12.68 2.02
C ILE A 645 -5.08 -13.61 3.07
N ASP A 646 -4.21 -14.36 3.74
CA ASP A 646 -4.56 -15.10 4.95
C ASP A 646 -4.48 -14.16 6.16
N THR A 647 -5.65 -13.75 6.63
CA THR A 647 -5.79 -12.82 7.75
C THR A 647 -5.54 -13.46 9.11
N GLY A 648 -5.21 -14.74 9.20
CA GLY A 648 -5.04 -15.41 10.47
C GLY A 648 -6.39 -15.65 11.13
N ARG A 649 -6.60 -15.07 12.31
CA ARG A 649 -7.89 -15.16 13.02
C ARG A 649 -9.04 -14.42 12.33
N GLY A 650 -8.73 -13.44 11.46
CA GLY A 650 -9.72 -12.65 10.72
C GLY A 650 -10.73 -11.87 11.58
N THR A 651 -10.36 -11.55 12.83
CA THR A 651 -11.31 -10.91 13.78
C THR A 651 -11.41 -9.40 13.61
N ARG A 652 -10.46 -8.80 12.87
CA ARG A 652 -10.33 -7.35 12.70
C ARG A 652 -9.99 -6.91 11.28
N ALA A 653 -10.29 -7.74 10.29
CA ALA A 653 -10.04 -7.52 8.87
C ALA A 653 -10.30 -6.08 8.37
N PHE A 654 -11.34 -5.41 8.89
CA PHE A 654 -11.75 -4.07 8.50
C PHE A 654 -11.65 -3.04 9.63
N GLN A 655 -10.91 -3.35 10.70
CA GLN A 655 -10.58 -2.34 11.71
C GLN A 655 -9.62 -1.33 11.08
N SER A 656 -10.05 -0.08 10.96
CA SER A 656 -9.27 0.99 10.34
C SER A 656 -9.26 2.22 11.22
N GLY A 657 -8.17 2.99 11.14
CA GLY A 657 -7.98 4.24 11.87
C GLY A 657 -8.35 5.49 11.09
N GLY A 658 -7.80 6.61 11.56
CA GLY A 658 -7.84 7.90 10.88
C GLY A 658 -8.89 8.86 11.42
N ALA A 659 -8.64 10.15 11.19
CA ALA A 659 -9.43 11.26 11.74
C ALA A 659 -10.86 11.26 11.19
N LYS A 660 -11.85 11.30 12.09
CA LYS A 660 -13.28 11.17 11.74
C LYS A 660 -13.80 12.25 10.79
N ASP A 661 -13.16 13.42 10.73
CA ASP A 661 -13.53 14.54 9.85
C ASP A 661 -13.02 14.38 8.41
N ARG A 662 -12.31 13.28 8.10
CA ARG A 662 -11.73 12.98 6.77
C ARG A 662 -12.56 12.05 5.92
N GLY A 663 -13.86 12.02 6.18
CA GLY A 663 -14.81 11.17 5.48
C GLY A 663 -14.73 9.73 5.96
N ALA A 664 -15.46 8.85 5.27
CA ALA A 664 -15.47 7.42 5.52
C ALA A 664 -14.07 6.80 5.35
N ASN A 665 -13.85 5.65 6.01
CA ASN A 665 -12.59 4.91 5.99
C ASN A 665 -12.08 4.64 4.57
N SER A 666 -13.00 4.35 3.66
CA SER A 666 -12.68 4.05 2.26
C SER A 666 -13.42 4.99 1.32
N ALA A 667 -12.71 5.53 0.34
CA ALA A 667 -13.33 6.05 -0.88
C ALA A 667 -13.58 4.89 -1.87
N ALA A 668 -14.07 5.23 -3.07
CA ALA A 668 -14.61 4.27 -4.02
C ALA A 668 -13.61 3.25 -4.58
N ASN A 669 -14.14 2.10 -5.01
CA ASN A 669 -13.45 1.07 -5.80
C ASN A 669 -12.32 0.30 -5.10
N ASN A 670 -12.14 0.46 -3.78
CA ASN A 670 -11.30 -0.48 -3.05
C ASN A 670 -11.92 -1.88 -3.11
N THR A 671 -11.07 -2.88 -3.35
CA THR A 671 -11.48 -4.25 -3.65
C THR A 671 -10.78 -5.22 -2.72
N TRP A 672 -11.56 -6.06 -2.04
CA TRP A 672 -11.08 -7.18 -1.24
C TRP A 672 -11.41 -8.48 -1.96
N TRP A 673 -10.39 -9.24 -2.31
CA TRP A 673 -10.47 -10.38 -3.19
C TRP A 673 -9.77 -11.59 -2.57
N ASN A 674 -10.51 -12.64 -2.21
CA ASN A 674 -9.91 -13.81 -1.58
C ASN A 674 -9.08 -13.45 -0.33
N MET A 675 -9.65 -12.59 0.53
CA MET A 675 -9.09 -12.32 1.85
C MET A 675 -9.90 -13.11 2.87
N HIS A 676 -9.23 -14.02 3.58
CA HIS A 676 -9.88 -15.07 4.36
C HIS A 676 -9.15 -15.31 5.69
N PRO A 677 -9.80 -15.84 6.73
CA PRO A 677 -9.09 -16.35 7.90
C PRO A 677 -8.44 -17.71 7.60
N SER A 678 -7.51 -18.14 8.44
CA SER A 678 -6.83 -19.44 8.26
C SER A 678 -7.73 -20.65 8.59
N ASP A 679 -8.83 -20.45 9.31
CA ASP A 679 -9.69 -21.52 9.84
C ASP A 679 -10.94 -21.81 8.97
N ASP A 680 -10.92 -21.42 7.69
CA ASP A 680 -12.08 -21.42 6.77
C ASP A 680 -13.30 -20.67 7.33
N GLY A 681 -13.10 -19.83 8.35
CA GLY A 681 -14.12 -19.04 8.98
C GLY A 681 -14.66 -17.92 8.09
N ILE A 682 -15.78 -17.35 8.51
CA ILE A 682 -16.41 -16.23 7.83
C ILE A 682 -15.87 -14.91 8.40
N THR A 683 -15.42 -14.01 7.52
CA THR A 683 -15.08 -12.63 7.86
C THR A 683 -16.33 -11.75 7.72
N GLY A 684 -16.76 -11.10 8.81
CA GLY A 684 -17.89 -10.17 8.75
C GLY A 684 -17.49 -8.87 8.05
N LEU A 685 -18.29 -8.43 7.07
CA LEU A 685 -18.09 -7.16 6.38
C LEU A 685 -18.23 -5.95 7.33
N PRO A 686 -17.60 -4.81 7.02
CA PRO A 686 -17.75 -3.61 7.81
C PRO A 686 -19.15 -3.01 7.64
N SER A 687 -19.48 -1.96 8.41
CA SER A 687 -20.75 -1.23 8.22
C SER A 687 -20.81 -0.60 6.82
N CYS A 688 -22.01 -0.42 6.26
CA CYS A 688 -22.16 0.21 4.95
C CYS A 688 -21.55 1.63 4.88
N SER A 689 -21.46 2.33 6.01
CA SER A 689 -20.78 3.62 6.13
C SER A 689 -19.26 3.57 5.95
N PHE A 690 -18.66 2.39 5.78
CA PHE A 690 -17.21 2.23 5.61
C PHE A 690 -16.70 2.87 4.32
N GLY A 691 -17.51 2.90 3.26
CA GLY A 691 -17.17 3.53 1.99
C GLY A 691 -18.20 3.27 0.90
N PRO A 692 -18.16 3.97 -0.24
CA PRO A 692 -19.05 3.74 -1.37
C PRO A 692 -18.41 2.83 -2.42
N LEU A 693 -19.22 2.17 -3.25
CA LEU A 693 -18.76 1.43 -4.43
C LEU A 693 -17.63 0.41 -4.15
N LEU A 694 -17.66 -0.22 -2.97
CA LEU A 694 -16.67 -1.21 -2.55
C LEU A 694 -16.97 -2.57 -3.17
N ASN A 695 -15.92 -3.36 -3.41
CA ASN A 695 -16.08 -4.69 -4.00
C ASN A 695 -15.48 -5.76 -3.08
N PHE A 696 -16.24 -6.83 -2.84
CA PHE A 696 -15.86 -7.95 -1.97
C PHE A 696 -16.09 -9.27 -2.72
N PHE A 697 -15.05 -10.10 -2.80
CA PHE A 697 -15.10 -11.43 -3.45
C PHE A 697 -14.51 -12.44 -2.48
N GLY A 698 -15.32 -13.41 -2.05
CA GLY A 698 -14.94 -14.33 -0.99
C GLY A 698 -16.12 -14.82 -0.16
N LEU A 699 -15.81 -15.43 0.98
CA LEU A 699 -16.81 -15.94 1.93
C LEU A 699 -17.03 -14.91 3.03
N TRP A 700 -18.14 -14.18 2.96
CA TRP A 700 -18.38 -13.00 3.78
C TRP A 700 -19.62 -13.10 4.67
N GLY A 701 -19.51 -12.57 5.88
CA GLY A 701 -20.64 -12.35 6.78
C GLY A 701 -21.29 -11.00 6.49
N ALA A 702 -22.58 -10.88 6.82
CA ALA A 702 -23.33 -9.64 6.64
C ALA A 702 -22.63 -8.42 7.27
N PRO A 703 -22.84 -7.20 6.75
CA PRO A 703 -22.31 -5.97 7.35
C PRO A 703 -22.57 -5.88 8.86
N GLY A 704 -21.52 -5.64 9.65
CA GLY A 704 -21.61 -5.53 11.10
C GLY A 704 -21.75 -6.86 11.86
N SER A 705 -21.68 -8.01 11.17
CA SER A 705 -21.74 -9.35 11.78
C SER A 705 -20.40 -9.86 12.34
N GLY A 706 -19.36 -9.01 12.35
CA GLY A 706 -17.99 -9.40 12.69
C GLY A 706 -17.85 -10.13 14.03
N LYS A 707 -16.99 -11.17 14.05
CA LYS A 707 -16.67 -11.99 15.23
C LYS A 707 -16.25 -11.17 16.48
N GLY A 708 -15.81 -9.92 16.30
CA GLY A 708 -15.32 -9.04 17.37
C GLY A 708 -16.35 -8.16 18.11
N GLY A 709 -17.62 -8.10 17.65
CA GLY A 709 -18.58 -7.10 18.19
C GLY A 709 -19.39 -7.53 19.42
N ARG A 710 -19.59 -8.83 19.67
CA ARG A 710 -20.54 -9.30 20.71
C ARG A 710 -20.13 -10.58 21.47
N ARG A 711 -18.89 -11.06 21.37
CA ARG A 711 -18.50 -12.38 21.91
C ARG A 711 -17.26 -12.44 22.79
N LEU A 712 -16.89 -11.34 23.45
CA LEU A 712 -15.83 -11.35 24.48
C LEU A 712 -16.34 -11.50 25.93
N LEU A 713 -17.64 -11.73 26.16
CA LEU A 713 -18.16 -11.99 27.52
C LEU A 713 -19.13 -13.18 27.64
N ALA A 714 -19.26 -14.03 26.62
CA ALA A 714 -20.08 -15.24 26.71
C ALA A 714 -19.58 -16.31 25.73
N GLY A 715 -18.54 -17.05 26.12
CA GLY A 715 -17.90 -18.03 25.25
C GLY A 715 -17.13 -19.15 25.96
N GLU A 716 -17.19 -19.25 27.29
CA GLU A 716 -16.64 -20.38 28.04
C GLU A 716 -17.72 -21.39 28.46
N ALA A 717 -18.73 -21.63 27.62
CA ALA A 717 -19.78 -22.61 27.92
C ALA A 717 -20.26 -23.48 26.75
N GLN A 718 -19.76 -23.29 25.51
CA GLN A 718 -20.25 -24.04 24.33
C GLN A 718 -19.15 -24.74 23.50
N ALA A 719 -17.95 -24.92 24.06
CA ALA A 719 -16.89 -25.75 23.49
C ALA A 719 -16.83 -27.17 24.08
N ALA A 720 -17.85 -27.61 24.83
CA ALA A 720 -17.88 -28.90 25.51
C ALA A 720 -18.75 -29.98 24.82
N ALA A 721 -19.34 -29.72 23.64
CA ALA A 721 -20.27 -30.66 22.99
C ALA A 721 -19.83 -31.18 21.59
N ALA A 722 -18.59 -30.94 21.17
CA ALA A 722 -18.06 -31.51 19.92
C ALA A 722 -16.58 -31.88 20.07
N SER A 723 -16.28 -32.89 20.88
CA SER A 723 -14.95 -33.54 20.90
C SER A 723 -15.08 -35.06 20.80
N GLY A 724 -15.32 -35.54 19.58
CA GLY A 724 -15.02 -36.91 19.18
C GLY A 724 -13.55 -37.00 18.76
N ARG A 725 -12.72 -37.50 19.68
CA ARG A 725 -11.27 -37.81 19.59
C ARG A 725 -10.69 -38.09 18.18
N VAL A 726 -9.54 -37.47 17.88
CA VAL A 726 -8.28 -38.19 17.55
C VAL A 726 -7.12 -37.45 18.22
N ARG A 727 -6.33 -38.16 19.04
CA ARG A 727 -5.13 -37.65 19.70
C ARG A 727 -3.92 -37.86 18.79
N HIS A 728 -3.09 -36.84 18.61
CA HIS A 728 -1.65 -37.03 18.43
C HIS A 728 -0.92 -36.40 19.63
N THR A 729 0.05 -37.15 20.12
CA THR A 729 0.74 -37.04 21.41
C THR A 729 1.78 -35.92 21.44
N SER A 730 1.75 -35.08 22.48
CA SER A 730 2.95 -34.43 23.02
C SER A 730 3.09 -34.80 24.51
N LEU A 731 4.34 -35.00 24.92
CA LEU A 731 4.77 -35.56 26.20
C LEU A 731 4.45 -34.66 27.39
N ALA A 732 4.14 -35.30 28.52
CA ALA A 732 3.65 -34.74 29.76
C ALA A 732 4.75 -34.30 30.74
N ALA A 733 4.42 -33.34 31.62
CA ALA A 733 4.67 -33.30 33.07
C ALA A 733 4.05 -31.98 33.61
N GLY A 734 3.31 -31.88 34.71
CA GLY A 734 2.89 -32.81 35.75
C GLY A 734 1.68 -32.22 36.50
N ALA A 735 0.94 -33.10 37.18
CA ALA A 735 -0.35 -32.87 37.83
C ALA A 735 -0.23 -32.33 39.27
N VAL A 736 -1.28 -31.65 39.76
CA VAL A 736 -1.82 -31.81 41.14
C VAL A 736 -3.37 -31.59 41.14
N THR A 737 -4.03 -32.47 41.89
CA THR A 737 -5.44 -32.82 42.22
C THR A 737 -6.34 -31.71 42.85
N ASP A 738 -7.62 -31.54 42.48
CA ASP A 738 -8.91 -32.17 42.94
C ASP A 738 -9.64 -31.36 44.08
N PRO A 739 -10.94 -31.57 44.44
CA PRO A 739 -12.17 -30.96 43.89
C PRO A 739 -13.12 -30.32 44.95
N GLY A 740 -14.26 -29.73 44.54
CA GLY A 740 -15.38 -29.48 45.47
C GLY A 740 -16.62 -28.70 44.98
N ARG A 741 -17.67 -29.45 44.63
CA ARG A 741 -19.14 -29.22 44.85
C ARG A 741 -19.88 -27.92 44.40
N VAL A 742 -20.67 -28.09 43.33
CA VAL A 742 -22.15 -28.02 43.22
C VAL A 742 -22.97 -27.20 44.25
N GLN A 743 -23.75 -26.22 43.77
CA GLN A 743 -25.21 -26.10 44.03
C GLN A 743 -25.93 -25.11 43.10
N ALA A 744 -27.19 -25.39 42.81
CA ALA A 744 -28.09 -24.75 41.85
C ALA A 744 -29.18 -23.90 42.54
N ALA A 745 -29.75 -22.92 41.81
CA ALA A 745 -31.11 -22.35 41.99
C ALA A 745 -31.44 -21.48 40.75
N ALA A 746 -32.45 -21.81 39.94
CA ALA A 746 -33.84 -21.27 39.95
C ALA A 746 -33.89 -19.76 39.60
N ALA A 747 -34.27 -19.36 38.38
CA ALA A 747 -35.62 -19.23 37.80
C ALA A 747 -36.39 -18.01 38.34
N ASP A 748 -36.82 -17.12 37.42
CA ASP A 748 -38.08 -16.36 37.37
C ASP A 748 -37.95 -15.35 36.20
N ASP A 749 -38.67 -15.51 35.09
CA ASP A 749 -40.08 -15.19 34.82
C ASP A 749 -40.23 -13.77 34.24
N TRP A 750 -40.80 -13.67 33.02
CA TRP A 750 -41.71 -12.62 32.54
C TRP A 750 -42.09 -12.87 31.07
N GLN A 751 -43.39 -13.11 30.86
CA GLN A 751 -44.06 -13.40 29.59
C GLN A 751 -44.65 -12.16 28.90
N ASP A 752 -44.78 -12.31 27.57
CA ASP A 752 -45.95 -12.06 26.69
C ASP A 752 -46.36 -10.71 26.08
N GLY A 753 -46.80 -10.86 24.81
CA GLY A 753 -47.66 -9.99 23.96
C GLY A 753 -47.00 -9.67 22.60
N GLY A 754 -47.26 -10.33 21.46
CA GLY A 754 -48.54 -10.48 20.71
C GLY A 754 -48.85 -9.20 19.90
N SER A 755 -49.18 -9.13 18.60
CA SER A 755 -49.56 -10.08 17.54
C SER A 755 -49.55 -9.38 16.16
N THR A 756 -49.37 -10.16 15.08
CA THR A 756 -50.01 -10.15 13.73
C THR A 756 -50.37 -8.84 12.99
N ASP A 757 -49.95 -8.75 11.72
CA ASP A 757 -50.88 -8.76 10.56
C ASP A 757 -50.16 -8.78 9.19
N ALA A 758 -50.72 -9.55 8.25
CA ALA A 758 -50.46 -9.56 6.82
C ALA A 758 -51.81 -9.66 6.08
N PRO A 759 -51.92 -9.17 4.83
CA PRO A 759 -52.45 -10.05 3.78
C PRO A 759 -51.82 -9.87 2.37
N GLN A 760 -52.18 -10.83 1.50
CA GLN A 760 -51.67 -11.21 0.17
C GLN A 760 -52.27 -10.42 -1.03
N ASP A 761 -51.87 -10.86 -2.25
CA ASP A 761 -52.38 -10.63 -3.63
C ASP A 761 -51.67 -9.50 -4.42
N GLY A 762 -51.08 -9.63 -5.62
CA GLY A 762 -51.05 -10.68 -6.66
C GLY A 762 -51.12 -10.02 -8.06
N SER A 763 -50.09 -10.14 -8.90
CA SER A 763 -50.23 -10.22 -10.38
C SER A 763 -48.88 -10.49 -11.06
N SER A 764 -48.96 -11.42 -12.00
CA SER A 764 -47.90 -11.91 -12.87
C SER A 764 -47.55 -10.90 -13.97
N ASP A 765 -46.27 -10.63 -14.17
CA ASP A 765 -45.76 -10.35 -15.51
C ASP A 765 -44.39 -11.00 -15.73
N SER A 766 -44.31 -11.77 -16.80
CA SER A 766 -43.19 -12.61 -17.20
C SER A 766 -42.58 -12.05 -18.46
N GLY A 767 -41.37 -11.50 -18.38
CA GLY A 767 -40.66 -10.94 -19.53
C GLY A 767 -39.14 -10.92 -19.34
N SER A 768 -38.50 -12.03 -19.72
CA SER A 768 -37.09 -12.17 -20.18
C SER A 768 -36.00 -11.26 -19.59
N GLY A 769 -35.18 -11.82 -18.70
CA GLY A 769 -33.91 -11.22 -18.28
C GLY A 769 -33.13 -12.01 -17.22
N SER A 770 -33.29 -13.33 -17.12
CA SER A 770 -32.63 -14.15 -16.08
C SER A 770 -31.48 -14.97 -16.67
N ARG A 771 -30.24 -14.45 -16.54
CA ARG A 771 -29.02 -15.28 -16.58
C ARG A 771 -27.76 -14.66 -15.94
N ALA A 772 -27.89 -13.61 -15.16
CA ALA A 772 -26.82 -13.13 -14.28
C ALA A 772 -27.35 -13.09 -12.85
N TRP A 773 -26.48 -13.00 -11.85
CA TRP A 773 -26.80 -12.64 -10.45
C TRP A 773 -27.22 -13.75 -9.45
N ALA A 774 -26.87 -15.03 -9.65
CA ALA A 774 -27.20 -16.06 -8.64
C ALA A 774 -26.41 -15.94 -7.31
N ASN A 775 -25.26 -15.25 -7.28
CA ASN A 775 -24.33 -15.27 -6.12
C ASN A 775 -23.97 -13.88 -5.55
N ALA A 776 -24.64 -12.81 -6.00
CA ALA A 776 -24.38 -11.45 -5.51
C ALA A 776 -25.36 -11.09 -4.39
N GLU A 777 -24.85 -10.82 -3.17
CA GLU A 777 -25.68 -10.43 -2.04
C GLU A 777 -26.09 -8.95 -2.11
N SER A 778 -27.34 -8.65 -1.75
CA SER A 778 -27.93 -7.31 -1.84
C SER A 778 -27.61 -6.41 -0.64
N TRP A 779 -26.40 -6.49 -0.10
CA TRP A 779 -25.96 -5.67 1.02
C TRP A 779 -25.42 -4.31 0.56
N CYS A 780 -25.76 -3.25 1.31
CA CYS A 780 -25.30 -1.88 1.05
C CYS A 780 -25.54 -1.41 -0.40
N THR A 781 -26.72 -1.74 -0.95
CA THR A 781 -27.13 -1.40 -2.33
C THR A 781 -27.18 0.11 -2.57
N ARG A 782 -27.56 0.89 -1.55
CA ARG A 782 -27.54 2.36 -1.60
C ARG A 782 -26.14 2.90 -1.81
N GLU A 783 -25.17 2.37 -1.06
CA GLU A 783 -23.74 2.67 -1.19
C GLU A 783 -23.13 2.05 -2.44
N GLY A 784 -23.89 1.20 -3.13
CA GLY A 784 -23.54 0.57 -4.39
C GLY A 784 -22.44 -0.48 -4.22
N TRP A 785 -22.39 -1.21 -3.11
CA TRP A 785 -21.41 -2.29 -2.96
C TRP A 785 -21.63 -3.42 -3.95
N TRP A 786 -20.55 -4.13 -4.27
CA TRP A 786 -20.57 -5.39 -4.97
C TRP A 786 -20.05 -6.47 -4.02
N VAL A 787 -20.90 -7.43 -3.65
CA VAL A 787 -20.51 -8.55 -2.79
C VAL A 787 -20.76 -9.84 -3.56
N GLU A 788 -19.69 -10.48 -4.02
CA GLU A 788 -19.74 -11.78 -4.65
C GLU A 788 -19.38 -12.86 -3.62
N GLN A 789 -20.39 -13.62 -3.21
CA GLN A 789 -20.22 -14.73 -2.29
C GLN A 789 -19.68 -15.94 -3.03
N VAL A 790 -18.65 -16.57 -2.47
CA VAL A 790 -18.27 -17.93 -2.86
C VAL A 790 -19.07 -18.95 -2.05
N SER A 791 -19.43 -20.06 -2.70
CA SER A 791 -20.09 -21.16 -2.01
C SER A 791 -19.22 -21.70 -0.87
N SER A 792 -19.84 -22.14 0.23
CA SER A 792 -19.12 -22.76 1.34
C SER A 792 -18.24 -23.92 0.84
N GLY A 793 -16.98 -23.96 1.29
CA GLY A 793 -15.99 -24.93 0.84
C GLY A 793 -15.36 -24.64 -0.53
N LYS A 794 -15.69 -23.50 -1.17
CA LYS A 794 -15.03 -23.02 -2.39
C LYS A 794 -14.19 -21.76 -2.16
N GLY A 795 -13.07 -21.65 -2.87
CA GLY A 795 -12.25 -20.44 -2.98
C GLY A 795 -12.68 -19.54 -4.14
N VAL A 796 -12.26 -18.28 -4.11
CA VAL A 796 -12.44 -17.35 -5.24
C VAL A 796 -11.43 -17.71 -6.34
N TRP A 797 -11.89 -17.74 -7.60
CA TRP A 797 -11.00 -17.86 -8.76
C TRP A 797 -10.98 -16.57 -9.59
N PRO A 798 -9.78 -16.10 -10.01
CA PRO A 798 -8.44 -16.53 -9.57
C PRO A 798 -8.21 -16.27 -8.07
N PRO A 799 -7.30 -16.97 -7.39
CA PRO A 799 -7.00 -16.70 -5.99
C PRO A 799 -6.32 -15.34 -5.78
N ASP A 800 -5.46 -14.94 -6.73
CA ASP A 800 -4.78 -13.64 -6.75
C ASP A 800 -5.15 -12.89 -8.03
N LEU A 801 -5.97 -11.84 -7.89
CA LEU A 801 -6.45 -11.05 -9.02
C LEU A 801 -5.33 -10.21 -9.64
N HIS A 802 -4.38 -9.70 -8.85
CA HIS A 802 -3.27 -8.89 -9.38
C HIS A 802 -2.41 -9.74 -10.33
N ARG A 803 -2.06 -10.96 -9.90
CA ARG A 803 -1.29 -11.88 -10.73
C ARG A 803 -2.02 -12.20 -12.03
N ALA A 804 -3.31 -12.55 -11.93
CA ALA A 804 -4.13 -12.84 -13.10
C ALA A 804 -4.21 -11.65 -14.07
N GLN A 805 -4.32 -10.43 -13.56
CA GLN A 805 -4.31 -9.20 -14.38
C GLN A 805 -2.96 -8.96 -15.05
N VAL A 806 -1.84 -9.20 -14.37
CA VAL A 806 -0.49 -9.13 -14.97
C VAL A 806 -0.38 -10.13 -16.12
N ASP A 807 -0.78 -11.38 -15.90
CA ASP A 807 -0.68 -12.45 -16.90
C ASP A 807 -1.61 -12.18 -18.10
N ALA A 808 -2.85 -11.75 -17.87
CA ALA A 808 -3.78 -11.35 -18.92
C ALA A 808 -3.27 -10.14 -19.74
N ARG A 809 -2.63 -9.16 -19.09
CA ARG A 809 -2.03 -8.03 -19.81
C ARG A 809 -0.86 -8.46 -20.68
N ARG A 810 0.04 -9.31 -20.15
CA ARG A 810 1.20 -9.85 -20.89
C ARG A 810 0.77 -10.68 -22.10
N SER A 811 -0.33 -11.41 -21.99
CA SER A 811 -0.92 -12.18 -23.10
C SER A 811 -1.80 -11.33 -24.04
N GLY A 812 -1.94 -10.02 -23.80
CA GLY A 812 -2.77 -9.13 -24.62
C GLY A 812 -4.28 -9.28 -24.44
N ARG A 813 -4.74 -10.05 -23.44
CA ARG A 813 -6.17 -10.30 -23.14
C ARG A 813 -6.84 -9.13 -22.41
N LEU A 814 -6.07 -8.26 -21.76
CA LEU A 814 -6.58 -7.15 -20.96
C LEU A 814 -6.88 -5.85 -21.75
N ARG A 815 -6.95 -5.91 -23.09
CA ARG A 815 -7.01 -4.73 -23.97
C ARG A 815 -8.41 -4.36 -24.45
#